data_AF-A0A959QXV9-F1
#
_entry.id   AF-A0A959QXV9-F1
#
_cell.length_a   1.000
_cell.length_b   1.000
_cell.length_c   1.000
_cell.angle_alpha   90.00
_cell.angle_beta   90.00
_cell.angle_gamma   90.00
#
_symmetry.space_group_name_H-M   'P 1'
#
loop_
_entity.id
_entity.type
_entity.pdbx_description
1 polymer ?
#
loop_
_entity_poly.entity_id
_entity_poly.type
_entity_poly.pdbx_seq_one_letter_code
_entity_poly.pdbx_strand_id
1 'polypeptide(L)'
;MNKFITKKGSRLAALAAGIVLFSFTSNAQDLVNSKKVNNVAGGVIRFNNDNGKFTNNNANTAQITNAGTIQMMGTDNSFDGTTPLATATARVPGLVSYADNVVGNQNIFPGYYTDLDMADAATKQFGAGQVFIGGNYTTAGGDRVYGTSLITYDGTGAQAIAAENLTNGGGYNNVDFTNAGLKSLTAGIALVNGTTGIDGSTTGGGVAVNGATAVLTASGDLTQDAGAGDLSVLGDGTVNVNGAANALGANVTVTDGTLALGDGAVASATTVTGTVALADANAIFNANNLSTFNVNGGFTNGDQLRTNMTYDAGSTIDYQDGASNIVTTASTNPYGAFIISKDNGNISPTNNGGTENDINIATSFAMNSVNGGDNLDMLNTTGGMVNLTSGTAGNVTYSSNQEVVGEFRRTHAVVTGVDYKFNNDASIVNFTTAPAGGNYFAMIVNPDGTTAQYDNTRDIKRDINLDYDYTTWVADITAGYQQSDVDEDNLWDGSYNETQIRFREGDATNDEKVSTGNTYTRVASGAGSLGSVKLPGFKPTAAAVDGLADDEFLANNDLILRAGPAIWYSVNPGRWSNPATWDEGTEPPTDAEVVIRHNVWAGFVRPYDGYAIPEATPGAMATKITIQEQNATFPTPTLMIGNDATYPGAFATSTVPVAGITDPGRIIVENVTAPNFLPDYVNEEVTNTNNYIDGLVVFGGAELTASESLINDGCVNVGGTLGIGQ
;
A
#
# COMPACT_ATOMS: atom_id res chain seq x y z
N MET A 1 61.77 -12.32 56.76
CA MET A 1 63.16 -12.43 57.26
C MET A 1 63.11 -13.28 58.55
N ASN A 2 63.99 -14.29 58.67
CA ASN A 2 64.14 -15.29 59.78
C ASN A 2 62.96 -16.27 59.97
N LYS A 3 62.94 -17.49 59.39
CA LYS A 3 63.80 -18.69 59.55
C LYS A 3 63.70 -19.32 60.96
N PHE A 4 62.90 -20.39 61.10
CA PHE A 4 63.22 -21.54 61.95
C PHE A 4 62.53 -22.82 61.43
N ILE A 5 63.35 -23.79 61.04
CA ILE A 5 63.07 -25.23 61.06
C ILE A 5 63.99 -25.82 62.13
N THR A 6 63.48 -26.76 62.93
CA THR A 6 64.09 -27.99 63.50
C THR A 6 63.44 -28.30 64.85
N LYS A 7 63.26 -29.52 65.36
CA LYS A 7 63.37 -30.92 64.92
C LYS A 7 62.82 -31.76 66.10
N LYS A 8 62.17 -32.89 65.78
CA LYS A 8 61.76 -34.07 66.58
C LYS A 8 62.03 -34.11 68.11
N GLY A 9 61.01 -34.57 68.86
CA GLY A 9 61.22 -35.24 70.16
C GLY A 9 59.96 -35.51 70.99
N SER A 10 59.34 -36.67 70.79
CA SER A 10 58.55 -37.49 71.74
C SER A 10 57.97 -36.87 73.04
N ARG A 11 56.65 -36.98 73.23
CA ARG A 11 56.02 -37.87 74.23
C ARG A 11 54.51 -37.62 74.33
N LEU A 12 53.77 -38.71 74.19
CA LEU A 12 52.35 -38.85 74.49
C LEU A 12 52.18 -38.84 76.02
N ALA A 13 51.43 -37.90 76.57
CA ALA A 13 50.82 -37.99 77.90
C ALA A 13 49.52 -37.20 77.87
N ALA A 14 48.41 -37.92 77.93
CA ALA A 14 47.06 -37.35 78.00
C ALA A 14 46.84 -36.71 79.38
N LEU A 15 46.29 -35.49 79.39
CA LEU A 15 45.39 -35.05 80.45
C LEU A 15 44.39 -34.07 79.85
N ALA A 16 43.14 -34.52 79.79
CA ALA A 16 41.99 -33.73 79.40
C ALA A 16 41.61 -32.76 80.52
N ALA A 17 41.51 -31.47 80.19
CA ALA A 17 40.55 -30.54 80.78
C ALA A 17 40.59 -29.21 80.02
N GLY A 18 39.48 -28.85 79.37
CA GLY A 18 39.23 -27.47 78.93
C GLY A 18 39.47 -27.18 77.44
N ILE A 19 38.86 -27.94 76.53
CA ILE A 19 38.55 -27.37 75.20
C ILE A 19 37.37 -26.42 75.40
N VAL A 20 37.69 -25.13 75.45
CA VAL A 20 36.75 -24.08 75.10
C VAL A 20 36.38 -24.33 73.64
N LEU A 21 35.10 -24.66 73.38
CA LEU A 21 34.51 -24.59 72.05
C LEU A 21 34.51 -23.12 71.61
N PHE A 22 35.64 -22.66 71.06
CA PHE A 22 35.59 -21.57 70.10
C PHE A 22 35.00 -22.16 68.82
N SER A 23 33.80 -21.73 68.45
CA SER A 23 33.33 -21.85 67.08
C SER A 23 34.32 -21.09 66.21
N PHE A 24 35.21 -21.80 65.53
CA PHE A 24 35.95 -21.20 64.43
C PHE A 24 34.93 -21.05 63.29
N THR A 25 34.43 -19.84 63.08
CA THR A 25 33.89 -19.46 61.78
C THR A 25 35.02 -19.68 60.77
N SER A 26 34.80 -20.56 59.79
CA SER A 26 35.82 -20.82 58.77
C SER A 26 36.05 -19.53 57.98
N ASN A 27 37.28 -19.03 58.00
CA ASN A 27 37.75 -17.94 57.14
C ASN A 27 37.49 -18.28 55.66
N ALA A 28 37.37 -17.24 54.82
CA ALA A 28 37.19 -17.33 53.37
C ALA A 28 38.08 -18.41 52.72
N GLN A 29 37.52 -19.21 51.81
CA GLN A 29 38.30 -20.13 50.98
C GLN A 29 38.86 -19.35 49.80
N ASP A 30 40.07 -18.80 49.95
CA ASP A 30 40.71 -18.01 48.91
C ASP A 30 41.85 -18.79 48.24
N LEU A 31 41.87 -18.77 46.91
CA LEU A 31 42.99 -19.24 46.09
C LEU A 31 43.78 -18.03 45.58
N VAL A 32 44.98 -17.81 46.11
CA VAL A 32 45.85 -16.70 45.69
C VAL A 32 46.95 -17.21 44.75
N ASN A 33 46.85 -16.86 43.47
CA ASN A 33 47.90 -17.14 42.49
C ASN A 33 48.93 -16.01 42.41
N SER A 34 50.20 -16.35 42.69
CA SER A 34 51.34 -15.44 42.49
C SER A 34 52.37 -15.96 41.47
N LYS A 35 52.20 -17.18 40.94
CA LYS A 35 53.18 -17.82 40.04
C LYS A 35 52.58 -18.70 38.95
N LYS A 36 51.80 -19.72 39.30
CA LYS A 36 51.21 -20.65 38.32
C LYS A 36 50.05 -21.41 38.95
N VAL A 37 48.98 -21.59 38.18
CA VAL A 37 47.89 -22.53 38.46
C VAL A 37 47.76 -23.47 37.27
N ASN A 38 47.76 -24.77 37.52
CA ASN A 38 47.59 -25.79 36.48
C ASN A 38 46.57 -26.84 36.94
N ASN A 39 45.32 -26.65 36.55
CA ASN A 39 44.27 -27.64 36.77
C ASN A 39 44.17 -28.54 35.54
N VAL A 40 44.48 -29.82 35.70
CA VAL A 40 44.50 -30.80 34.60
C VAL A 40 43.12 -31.37 34.34
N ALA A 41 42.95 -32.10 33.24
CA ALA A 41 41.69 -32.78 32.91
C ALA A 41 41.20 -33.66 34.07
N GLY A 42 39.92 -33.51 34.44
CA GLY A 42 39.30 -34.18 35.58
C GLY A 42 39.65 -33.59 36.95
N GLY A 43 40.53 -32.60 37.03
CA GLY A 43 40.83 -31.87 38.26
C GLY A 43 39.72 -30.87 38.61
N VAL A 44 39.49 -30.64 39.91
CA VAL A 44 38.47 -29.70 40.40
C VAL A 44 39.09 -28.75 41.43
N ILE A 45 38.96 -27.45 41.18
CA ILE A 45 39.19 -26.39 42.17
C ILE A 45 37.81 -26.02 42.73
N ARG A 46 37.61 -26.11 44.05
CA ARG A 46 36.28 -25.95 44.66
C ARG A 46 36.28 -24.87 45.73
N PHE A 47 35.28 -23.99 45.64
CA PHE A 47 35.01 -22.92 46.60
C PHE A 47 33.69 -23.22 47.34
N ASN A 48 33.77 -23.72 48.57
CA ASN A 48 32.61 -24.05 49.40
C ASN A 48 32.13 -22.88 50.28
N ASN A 49 32.98 -21.88 50.50
CA ASN A 49 32.62 -20.73 51.32
C ASN A 49 31.79 -19.77 50.46
N ASP A 50 30.74 -19.18 51.01
CA ASP A 50 29.91 -18.18 50.34
C ASP A 50 30.75 -17.07 49.71
N ASN A 51 31.80 -16.61 50.38
CA ASN A 51 32.64 -15.50 49.91
C ASN A 51 34.02 -15.97 49.41
N GLY A 52 34.13 -17.18 48.87
CA GLY A 52 35.40 -17.71 48.33
C GLY A 52 35.91 -16.91 47.13
N LYS A 53 37.23 -16.70 47.05
CA LYS A 53 37.84 -15.87 46.01
C LYS A 53 38.95 -16.56 45.24
N PHE A 54 39.00 -16.36 43.93
CA PHE A 54 40.20 -16.60 43.13
C PHE A 54 40.92 -15.26 42.88
N THR A 55 41.98 -15.01 43.66
CA THR A 55 42.84 -13.83 43.53
C THR A 55 44.02 -14.11 42.60
N ASN A 56 44.10 -13.46 41.44
CA ASN A 56 45.28 -13.52 40.57
C ASN A 56 46.16 -12.26 40.68
N ASN A 57 47.38 -12.47 41.19
CA ASN A 57 48.42 -11.45 41.27
C ASN A 57 49.59 -11.73 40.32
N ASN A 58 49.48 -12.76 39.45
CA ASN A 58 50.48 -12.99 38.41
C ASN A 58 50.13 -12.18 37.15
N ALA A 59 51.05 -11.32 36.74
CA ALA A 59 50.93 -10.51 35.53
C ALA A 59 50.83 -11.32 34.23
N ASN A 60 51.31 -12.57 34.20
CA ASN A 60 51.20 -13.44 33.03
C ASN A 60 50.04 -14.45 33.22
N THR A 61 48.87 -14.13 32.67
CA THR A 61 47.65 -14.96 32.76
C THR A 61 47.77 -16.29 32.02
N ALA A 62 48.70 -16.43 31.07
CA ALA A 62 49.00 -17.72 30.42
C ALA A 62 49.59 -18.76 31.39
N GLN A 63 49.99 -18.36 32.60
CA GLN A 63 50.37 -19.29 33.67
C GLN A 63 49.18 -19.89 34.43
N ILE A 64 47.94 -19.58 34.03
CA ILE A 64 46.73 -20.20 34.53
C ILE A 64 46.19 -21.10 33.42
N THR A 65 46.42 -22.39 33.56
CA THR A 65 45.88 -23.40 32.64
C THR A 65 44.83 -24.21 33.38
N ASN A 66 43.64 -24.34 32.78
CA ASN A 66 42.54 -25.12 33.34
C ASN A 66 41.94 -26.00 32.24
N ALA A 67 42.17 -27.31 32.33
CA ALA A 67 41.50 -28.34 31.56
C ALA A 67 40.47 -29.12 32.42
N GLY A 68 40.31 -28.74 33.69
CA GLY A 68 39.32 -29.30 34.62
C GLY A 68 38.23 -28.27 34.93
N THR A 69 37.63 -28.37 36.12
CA THR A 69 36.50 -27.51 36.54
C THR A 69 36.90 -26.60 37.70
N ILE A 70 36.49 -25.33 37.63
CA ILE A 70 36.41 -24.43 38.78
C ILE A 70 34.96 -24.45 39.27
N GLN A 71 34.73 -25.03 40.44
CA GLN A 71 33.41 -25.21 41.00
C GLN A 71 33.13 -24.16 42.09
N MET A 72 32.19 -23.27 41.81
CA MET A 72 31.66 -22.28 42.75
C MET A 72 30.46 -22.90 43.46
N MET A 73 30.61 -23.25 44.74
CA MET A 73 29.51 -23.78 45.56
C MET A 73 29.01 -22.78 46.61
N GLY A 74 29.73 -21.67 46.80
CA GLY A 74 29.26 -20.59 47.67
C GLY A 74 28.32 -19.63 46.94
N THR A 75 27.61 -18.83 47.74
CA THR A 75 26.67 -17.80 47.28
C THR A 75 27.31 -16.67 46.47
N ASP A 76 28.46 -16.13 46.88
CA ASP A 76 29.08 -14.88 46.42
C ASP A 76 30.54 -15.07 45.96
N ASN A 77 30.83 -16.18 45.28
CA ASN A 77 32.18 -16.47 44.83
C ASN A 77 32.63 -15.50 43.73
N SER A 78 33.90 -15.08 43.77
CA SER A 78 34.40 -14.00 42.89
C SER A 78 35.84 -14.20 42.40
N PHE A 79 36.20 -13.46 41.35
CA PHE A 79 37.56 -13.34 40.83
C PHE A 79 38.11 -11.94 41.12
N ASP A 80 39.31 -11.84 41.69
CA ASP A 80 39.96 -10.55 42.00
C ASP A 80 41.50 -10.60 41.85
N GLY A 81 42.20 -9.57 42.33
CA GLY A 81 43.66 -9.45 42.31
C GLY A 81 44.19 -8.29 41.45
N THR A 82 45.51 -8.14 41.38
CA THR A 82 46.16 -7.07 40.59
C THR A 82 46.16 -7.34 39.09
N THR A 83 45.89 -8.58 38.68
CA THR A 83 45.72 -8.99 37.28
C THR A 83 44.52 -9.94 37.21
N PRO A 84 43.30 -9.45 37.46
CA PRO A 84 42.14 -10.30 37.69
C PRO A 84 41.79 -11.13 36.44
N LEU A 85 41.23 -12.32 36.68
CA LEU A 85 40.55 -13.11 35.65
C LEU A 85 39.17 -12.52 35.36
N ALA A 86 38.45 -13.14 34.41
CA ALA A 86 37.11 -12.73 33.99
C ALA A 86 37.07 -11.33 33.37
N THR A 87 38.14 -10.92 32.68
CA THR A 87 38.21 -9.65 31.93
C THR A 87 38.35 -9.92 30.44
N ALA A 88 38.11 -8.90 29.60
CA ALA A 88 38.16 -9.02 28.14
C ALA A 88 39.52 -9.55 27.62
N THR A 89 40.62 -9.22 28.31
CA THR A 89 41.98 -9.65 27.95
C THR A 89 42.44 -10.90 28.69
N ALA A 90 41.67 -11.37 29.68
CA ALA A 90 42.00 -12.51 30.52
C ALA A 90 40.73 -13.24 30.99
N ARG A 91 40.16 -14.06 30.11
CA ARG A 91 39.03 -14.93 30.42
C ARG A 91 39.38 -15.92 31.53
N VAL A 92 38.37 -16.37 32.28
CA VAL A 92 38.56 -17.54 33.15
C VAL A 92 38.78 -18.76 32.25
N PRO A 93 39.95 -19.44 32.34
CA PRO A 93 40.24 -20.58 31.48
C PRO A 93 39.41 -21.80 31.89
N GLY A 94 39.01 -22.60 30.91
CA GLY A 94 38.25 -23.85 31.10
C GLY A 94 36.84 -23.64 31.65
N LEU A 95 36.30 -24.69 32.27
CA LEU A 95 34.93 -24.71 32.78
C LEU A 95 34.81 -24.08 34.17
N VAL A 96 33.90 -23.11 34.30
CA VAL A 96 33.39 -22.64 35.60
C VAL A 96 31.98 -23.19 35.80
N SER A 97 31.76 -23.93 36.88
CA SER A 97 30.46 -24.51 37.23
C SER A 97 29.95 -23.89 38.53
N TYR A 98 28.80 -23.21 38.44
CA TYR A 98 28.06 -22.70 39.58
C TYR A 98 27.13 -23.79 40.07
N ALA A 99 27.52 -24.45 41.17
CA ALA A 99 27.04 -25.76 41.58
C ALA A 99 26.66 -25.80 43.07
N ASP A 100 26.03 -24.74 43.58
CA ASP A 100 25.44 -24.80 44.91
C ASP A 100 24.22 -25.73 44.90
N ASN A 101 24.26 -26.72 45.80
CA ASN A 101 23.24 -27.76 45.94
C ASN A 101 22.20 -27.44 47.01
N VAL A 102 22.35 -26.31 47.72
CA VAL A 102 21.39 -25.83 48.70
C VAL A 102 20.33 -24.99 47.99
N VAL A 103 19.05 -25.27 48.27
CA VAL A 103 17.95 -24.46 47.76
C VAL A 103 18.07 -23.04 48.35
N GLY A 104 18.39 -22.09 47.48
CA GLY A 104 18.75 -20.72 47.82
C GLY A 104 19.20 -19.95 46.59
N ASN A 105 19.74 -18.75 46.79
CA ASN A 105 20.30 -17.94 45.72
C ASN A 105 21.80 -18.14 45.61
N GLN A 106 22.31 -18.27 44.39
CA GLN A 106 23.73 -18.26 44.07
C GLN A 106 24.00 -17.13 43.06
N ASN A 107 24.83 -16.16 43.43
CA ASN A 107 25.17 -15.03 42.60
C ASN A 107 26.24 -15.41 41.58
N ILE A 108 25.96 -15.09 40.32
CA ILE A 108 26.87 -15.31 39.19
C ILE A 108 27.77 -14.09 39.06
N PHE A 109 29.08 -14.32 39.02
CA PHE A 109 30.04 -13.23 38.91
C PHE A 109 30.04 -12.70 37.47
N PRO A 110 29.91 -11.38 37.24
CA PRO A 110 29.96 -10.82 35.90
C PRO A 110 31.38 -10.84 35.35
N GLY A 111 31.53 -11.14 34.05
CA GLY A 111 32.83 -11.17 33.38
C GLY A 111 32.91 -12.20 32.26
N TYR A 112 34.15 -12.55 31.89
CA TYR A 112 34.45 -13.34 30.70
C TYR A 112 34.83 -14.79 31.03
N TYR A 113 34.04 -15.73 30.53
CA TYR A 113 34.21 -17.18 30.71
C TYR A 113 34.64 -17.85 29.41
N THR A 114 35.44 -18.91 29.53
CA THR A 114 35.69 -19.84 28.42
C THR A 114 34.48 -20.76 28.28
N ASP A 115 34.18 -21.56 29.31
CA ASP A 115 32.94 -22.35 29.40
C ASP A 115 32.26 -22.06 30.74
N LEU A 116 30.92 -22.02 30.73
CA LEU A 116 30.10 -21.70 31.88
C LEU A 116 28.98 -22.73 32.06
N ASP A 117 28.81 -23.21 33.28
CA ASP A 117 27.81 -24.24 33.62
C ASP A 117 26.99 -23.82 34.85
N MET A 118 25.66 -23.89 34.71
CA MET A 118 24.69 -23.72 35.78
C MET A 118 24.27 -25.12 36.25
N ALA A 119 24.90 -25.62 37.31
CA ALA A 119 24.63 -26.94 37.87
C ALA A 119 23.89 -26.85 39.21
N ASP A 120 23.32 -27.98 39.63
CA ASP A 120 22.68 -28.16 40.94
C ASP A 120 21.53 -27.18 41.23
N ALA A 121 20.86 -27.33 42.38
CA ALA A 121 19.50 -26.84 42.60
C ALA A 121 19.37 -25.34 42.92
N ALA A 122 20.45 -24.65 43.34
CA ALA A 122 20.34 -23.23 43.71
C ALA A 122 19.93 -22.34 42.52
N THR A 123 19.07 -21.36 42.78
CA THR A 123 18.67 -20.32 41.81
C THR A 123 19.86 -19.45 41.46
N LYS A 124 20.13 -19.27 40.16
CA LYS A 124 21.29 -18.54 39.63
C LYS A 124 20.93 -17.08 39.39
N GLN A 125 21.55 -16.17 40.14
CA GLN A 125 21.27 -14.73 40.12
C GLN A 125 22.35 -13.99 39.34
N PHE A 126 22.03 -13.46 38.15
CA PHE A 126 23.00 -12.72 37.32
C PHE A 126 23.12 -11.24 37.69
N GLY A 127 22.14 -10.70 38.42
CA GLY A 127 22.14 -9.29 38.83
C GLY A 127 22.12 -8.32 37.64
N ALA A 128 22.89 -7.23 37.73
CA ALA A 128 22.97 -6.18 36.71
C ALA A 128 24.28 -6.21 35.89
N GLY A 129 25.06 -7.29 35.99
CA GLY A 129 26.35 -7.39 35.32
C GLY A 129 26.28 -7.99 33.91
N GLN A 130 27.40 -7.94 33.20
CA GLN A 130 27.55 -8.55 31.87
C GLN A 130 28.29 -9.88 31.98
N VAL A 131 27.82 -10.91 31.30
CA VAL A 131 28.45 -12.24 31.26
C VAL A 131 28.77 -12.60 29.82
N PHE A 132 30.05 -12.81 29.53
CA PHE A 132 30.56 -13.15 28.21
C PHE A 132 30.97 -14.61 28.17
N ILE A 133 30.49 -15.35 27.17
CA ILE A 133 30.69 -16.79 27.03
C ILE A 133 31.41 -17.05 25.71
N GLY A 134 32.65 -17.50 25.79
CA GLY A 134 33.48 -17.79 24.60
C GLY A 134 33.32 -19.19 24.03
N GLY A 135 32.73 -20.11 24.79
CA GLY A 135 32.58 -21.53 24.48
C GLY A 135 31.18 -22.03 24.86
N ASN A 136 31.10 -23.08 25.67
CA ASN A 136 29.82 -23.70 26.04
C ASN A 136 29.11 -22.95 27.17
N TYR A 137 27.77 -22.88 27.07
CA TYR A 137 26.89 -22.51 28.17
C TYR A 137 25.89 -23.64 28.44
N THR A 138 25.95 -24.25 29.63
CA THR A 138 25.03 -25.32 30.03
C THR A 138 24.11 -24.88 31.16
N THR A 139 22.83 -25.23 31.05
CA THR A 139 21.75 -24.68 31.88
C THR A 139 20.91 -25.75 32.58
N ALA A 140 21.53 -26.87 32.93
CA ALA A 140 20.84 -28.07 33.43
C ALA A 140 20.41 -28.00 34.92
N GLY A 141 20.93 -27.05 35.69
CA GLY A 141 20.64 -26.85 37.10
C GLY A 141 19.46 -25.92 37.39
N GLY A 142 19.52 -25.25 38.54
CA GLY A 142 18.47 -24.39 39.08
C GLY A 142 18.10 -23.21 38.18
N ASP A 143 16.97 -22.58 38.51
CA ASP A 143 16.37 -21.52 37.71
C ASP A 143 17.29 -20.30 37.55
N ARG A 144 17.28 -19.66 36.37
CA ARG A 144 18.07 -18.46 36.10
C ARG A 144 17.22 -17.20 36.27
N VAL A 145 17.72 -16.30 37.09
CA VAL A 145 17.17 -14.96 37.29
C VAL A 145 18.15 -13.96 36.70
N TYR A 146 17.84 -13.53 35.48
CA TYR A 146 18.72 -12.66 34.71
C TYR A 146 18.69 -11.20 35.19
N GLY A 147 17.68 -10.76 35.94
CA GLY A 147 17.61 -9.37 36.42
C GLY A 147 17.69 -8.38 35.24
N THR A 148 18.68 -7.48 35.27
CA THR A 148 18.96 -6.55 34.15
C THR A 148 20.28 -6.89 33.43
N SER A 149 20.75 -8.13 33.56
CA SER A 149 22.01 -8.57 32.97
C SER A 149 21.96 -8.65 31.45
N LEU A 150 23.15 -8.64 30.86
CA LEU A 150 23.40 -8.93 29.44
C LEU A 150 24.25 -10.19 29.34
N ILE A 151 23.78 -11.15 28.56
CA ILE A 151 24.51 -12.38 28.22
C ILE A 151 25.04 -12.24 26.80
N THR A 152 26.35 -12.32 26.64
CA THR A 152 26.98 -12.22 25.31
C THR A 152 27.63 -13.53 24.93
N TYR A 153 27.18 -14.13 23.83
CA TYR A 153 27.87 -15.23 23.17
C TYR A 153 28.93 -14.66 22.23
N ASP A 154 30.20 -14.72 22.65
CA ASP A 154 31.31 -14.04 21.98
C ASP A 154 32.43 -14.99 21.52
N GLY A 155 32.13 -16.28 21.38
CA GLY A 155 33.04 -17.28 20.86
C GLY A 155 33.34 -17.11 19.37
N THR A 156 34.59 -17.33 18.99
CA THR A 156 35.03 -17.36 17.58
C THR A 156 34.73 -18.69 16.89
N GLY A 157 34.46 -19.75 17.67
CA GLY A 157 33.95 -21.04 17.17
C GLY A 157 32.44 -21.14 17.32
N ALA A 158 31.83 -22.18 16.74
CA ALA A 158 30.40 -22.41 16.87
C ALA A 158 29.97 -22.56 18.34
N GLN A 159 28.82 -22.00 18.71
CA GLN A 159 28.26 -22.05 20.05
C GLN A 159 26.78 -22.42 20.04
N ALA A 160 26.36 -23.21 21.02
CA ALA A 160 24.95 -23.49 21.25
C ALA A 160 24.33 -22.37 22.08
N ILE A 161 23.20 -21.84 21.60
CA ILE A 161 22.34 -20.94 22.36
C ILE A 161 21.55 -21.81 23.35
N ALA A 162 21.53 -21.42 24.62
CA ALA A 162 20.80 -22.18 25.62
C ALA A 162 19.30 -21.82 25.56
N ALA A 163 18.45 -22.83 25.74
CA ALA A 163 17.00 -22.68 25.75
C ALA A 163 16.51 -22.12 27.10
N GLU A 164 16.84 -20.86 27.38
CA GLU A 164 16.37 -20.13 28.56
C GLU A 164 14.94 -19.63 28.37
N ASN A 165 14.03 -19.97 29.26
CA ASN A 165 12.60 -19.67 29.16
C ASN A 165 11.90 -19.69 30.52
N LEU A 166 10.56 -19.61 30.52
CA LEU A 166 9.74 -19.55 31.72
C LEU A 166 9.69 -20.84 32.55
N THR A 167 10.18 -21.97 32.03
CA THR A 167 10.19 -23.26 32.75
C THR A 167 11.45 -23.48 33.57
N ASN A 168 12.49 -22.69 33.30
CA ASN A 168 13.80 -22.83 33.91
C ASN A 168 14.35 -21.46 34.39
N GLY A 169 13.44 -20.53 34.66
CA GLY A 169 13.74 -19.16 35.02
C GLY A 169 12.74 -18.17 34.40
N GLY A 170 13.21 -16.97 34.10
CA GLY A 170 12.43 -15.93 33.42
C GLY A 170 12.68 -15.81 31.91
N GLY A 171 13.57 -16.64 31.34
CA GLY A 171 14.23 -16.34 30.06
C GLY A 171 15.33 -15.27 30.21
N TYR A 172 16.11 -15.06 29.15
CA TYR A 172 17.12 -14.01 29.12
C TYR A 172 16.49 -12.64 29.39
N ASN A 173 17.22 -11.76 30.07
CA ASN A 173 16.88 -10.35 30.08
C ASN A 173 17.36 -9.71 28.76
N ASN A 174 18.67 -9.57 28.57
CA ASN A 174 19.26 -9.16 27.29
C ASN A 174 20.23 -10.24 26.81
N VAL A 175 20.31 -10.45 25.49
CA VAL A 175 21.28 -11.35 24.86
C VAL A 175 21.92 -10.71 23.64
N ASP A 176 23.24 -10.87 23.49
CA ASP A 176 23.98 -10.44 22.30
C ASP A 176 24.77 -11.61 21.69
N PHE A 177 24.78 -11.66 20.37
CA PHE A 177 25.52 -12.62 19.57
C PHE A 177 26.61 -11.90 18.78
N THR A 178 27.87 -12.21 19.06
CA THR A 178 29.01 -11.50 18.44
C THR A 178 30.14 -12.46 18.02
N ASN A 179 31.14 -11.91 17.33
CA ASN A 179 32.30 -12.61 16.76
C ASN A 179 31.97 -13.68 15.69
N ALA A 180 33.01 -14.29 15.13
CA ALA A 180 32.97 -15.16 13.95
C ALA A 180 32.19 -16.47 14.08
N GLY A 181 31.92 -16.94 15.29
CA GLY A 181 31.30 -18.23 15.52
C GLY A 181 29.81 -18.22 15.20
N LEU A 182 29.31 -19.21 14.45
CA LEU A 182 27.86 -19.41 14.30
C LEU A 182 27.23 -19.72 15.66
N LYS A 183 26.17 -19.00 16.02
CA LYS A 183 25.39 -19.24 17.23
C LYS A 183 24.14 -20.01 16.84
N SER A 184 23.87 -21.16 17.46
CA SER A 184 22.78 -22.04 17.03
C SER A 184 21.86 -22.44 18.17
N LEU A 185 20.56 -22.24 17.97
CA LEU A 185 19.51 -22.84 18.78
C LEU A 185 18.95 -24.03 18.02
N THR A 186 19.13 -25.25 18.54
CA THR A 186 18.73 -26.48 17.83
C THR A 186 17.52 -27.18 18.44
N ALA A 187 17.12 -26.80 19.66
CA ALA A 187 15.96 -27.32 20.36
C ALA A 187 15.57 -26.41 21.52
N GLY A 188 14.29 -26.45 21.90
CA GLY A 188 13.75 -25.69 23.01
C GLY A 188 13.54 -24.21 22.71
N ILE A 189 13.05 -23.49 23.71
CA ILE A 189 12.68 -22.07 23.61
C ILE A 189 13.77 -21.22 24.27
N ALA A 190 14.31 -20.26 23.52
CA ALA A 190 15.09 -19.13 24.03
C ALA A 190 14.20 -17.87 24.01
N LEU A 191 13.74 -17.45 25.18
CA LEU A 191 12.95 -16.24 25.39
C LEU A 191 13.88 -15.10 25.83
N VAL A 192 13.78 -13.95 25.18
CA VAL A 192 14.51 -12.73 25.52
C VAL A 192 13.51 -11.62 25.79
N ASN A 193 13.47 -11.13 27.03
CA ASN A 193 12.47 -10.15 27.47
C ASN A 193 12.85 -8.70 27.13
N GLY A 194 14.14 -8.40 27.14
CA GLY A 194 14.73 -7.13 26.76
C GLY A 194 15.31 -7.22 25.35
N THR A 195 16.58 -6.83 25.16
CA THR A 195 17.16 -6.70 23.82
C THR A 195 17.79 -7.99 23.32
N THR A 196 17.66 -8.24 22.01
CA THR A 196 18.40 -9.29 21.28
C THR A 196 19.31 -8.64 20.23
N GLY A 197 20.62 -8.66 20.46
CA GLY A 197 21.62 -8.14 19.52
C GLY A 197 22.26 -9.23 18.65
N ILE A 198 22.41 -8.97 17.35
CA ILE A 198 23.29 -9.72 16.44
C ILE A 198 24.30 -8.73 15.87
N ASP A 199 25.51 -8.75 16.42
CA ASP A 199 26.51 -7.73 16.18
C ASP A 199 27.30 -7.98 14.89
N GLY A 200 27.81 -6.88 14.33
CA GLY A 200 28.72 -6.91 13.19
C GLY A 200 30.01 -7.68 13.47
N SER A 201 30.45 -8.52 12.52
CA SER A 201 31.72 -9.24 12.61
C SER A 201 32.43 -9.32 11.26
N THR A 202 33.63 -8.74 11.21
CA THR A 202 34.49 -8.71 10.01
C THR A 202 34.99 -10.08 9.53
N THR A 203 34.79 -11.12 10.35
CA THR A 203 35.33 -12.47 10.14
C THR A 203 34.23 -13.52 9.90
N GLY A 204 32.99 -13.10 9.64
CA GLY A 204 31.81 -13.97 9.53
C GLY A 204 31.03 -14.07 10.84
N GLY A 205 30.06 -14.99 10.94
CA GLY A 205 29.22 -15.18 12.13
C GLY A 205 27.75 -15.44 11.75
N GLY A 206 26.84 -15.17 12.68
CA GLY A 206 25.40 -15.26 12.47
C GLY A 206 24.67 -16.05 13.55
N VAL A 207 23.35 -16.13 13.40
CA VAL A 207 22.45 -16.88 14.28
C VAL A 207 21.66 -17.88 13.44
N ALA A 208 21.58 -19.13 13.88
CA ALA A 208 20.74 -20.15 13.26
C ALA A 208 19.75 -20.72 14.27
N VAL A 209 18.46 -20.69 13.94
CA VAL A 209 17.41 -21.39 14.67
C VAL A 209 16.99 -22.59 13.82
N ASN A 210 17.43 -23.79 14.23
CA ASN A 210 17.39 -24.98 13.40
C ASN A 210 16.78 -26.19 14.13
N GLY A 211 15.50 -26.45 13.90
CA GLY A 211 14.80 -27.62 14.44
C GLY A 211 13.37 -27.32 14.85
N ALA A 212 12.48 -28.32 14.71
CA ALA A 212 11.03 -28.20 14.94
C ALA A 212 10.60 -27.79 16.35
N THR A 213 11.52 -27.82 17.32
CA THR A 213 11.27 -27.36 18.69
C THR A 213 12.11 -26.14 19.06
N ALA A 214 12.96 -25.66 18.15
CA ALA A 214 13.82 -24.51 18.33
C ALA A 214 13.02 -23.23 18.10
N VAL A 215 12.85 -22.43 19.15
CA VAL A 215 12.11 -21.17 19.09
C VAL A 215 12.93 -20.06 19.73
N LEU A 216 13.28 -19.04 18.97
CA LEU A 216 13.83 -17.79 19.49
C LEU A 216 12.72 -16.76 19.55
N THR A 217 12.38 -16.28 20.75
CA THR A 217 11.38 -15.23 20.94
C THR A 217 12.06 -13.99 21.49
N ALA A 218 12.15 -12.95 20.66
CA ALA A 218 12.57 -11.60 21.06
C ALA A 218 11.33 -10.79 21.45
N SER A 219 11.01 -10.77 22.75
CA SER A 219 9.90 -9.98 23.29
C SER A 219 10.21 -8.49 23.40
N GLY A 220 11.48 -8.12 23.60
CA GLY A 220 11.95 -6.77 23.36
C GLY A 220 12.66 -6.65 22.01
N ASP A 221 13.30 -5.50 21.77
CA ASP A 221 13.83 -5.15 20.45
C ASP A 221 14.92 -6.11 19.98
N LEU A 222 14.75 -6.64 18.76
CA LEU A 222 15.78 -7.37 18.04
C LEU A 222 16.52 -6.42 17.09
N THR A 223 17.84 -6.35 17.22
CA THR A 223 18.71 -5.58 16.33
C THR A 223 19.78 -6.49 15.73
N GLN A 224 19.79 -6.57 14.40
CA GLN A 224 20.87 -7.19 13.62
C GLN A 224 21.62 -6.08 12.90
N ASP A 225 22.92 -5.94 13.17
CA ASP A 225 23.76 -4.94 12.50
C ASP A 225 23.90 -5.25 11.00
N ALA A 226 24.08 -4.20 10.18
CA ALA A 226 24.31 -4.39 8.73
C ALA A 226 25.60 -5.17 8.39
N GLY A 227 26.57 -5.19 9.30
CA GLY A 227 27.80 -5.99 9.16
C GLY A 227 27.74 -7.35 9.85
N ALA A 228 26.58 -7.75 10.38
CA ALA A 228 26.40 -9.03 11.05
C ALA A 228 26.38 -10.20 10.05
N GLY A 229 26.54 -11.42 10.56
CA GLY A 229 26.21 -12.61 9.79
C GLY A 229 24.70 -12.81 9.69
N ASP A 230 24.30 -13.76 8.85
CA ASP A 230 22.89 -14.04 8.58
C ASP A 230 22.14 -14.54 9.81
N LEU A 231 20.85 -14.20 9.88
CA LEU A 231 19.87 -14.88 10.72
C LEU A 231 19.20 -15.97 9.88
N SER A 232 19.48 -17.23 10.15
CA SER A 232 18.92 -18.37 9.43
C SER A 232 17.84 -19.08 10.25
N VAL A 233 16.68 -19.31 9.64
CA VAL A 233 15.56 -20.07 10.25
C VAL A 233 15.36 -21.34 9.43
N LEU A 234 15.60 -22.49 10.05
CA LEU A 234 15.79 -23.78 9.38
C LEU A 234 15.02 -24.92 10.08
N GLY A 235 14.65 -25.96 9.34
CA GLY A 235 14.20 -27.25 9.86
C GLY A 235 13.04 -27.16 10.86
N ASP A 236 11.98 -26.45 10.50
CA ASP A 236 10.81 -26.05 11.30
C ASP A 236 11.12 -25.13 12.49
N GLY A 237 12.29 -24.51 12.51
CA GLY A 237 12.66 -23.50 13.51
C GLY A 237 11.75 -22.27 13.44
N THR A 238 11.59 -21.58 14.57
CA THR A 238 10.75 -20.37 14.65
C THR A 238 11.51 -19.20 15.26
N VAL A 239 11.41 -18.02 14.63
CA VAL A 239 11.85 -16.74 15.20
C VAL A 239 10.63 -15.83 15.32
N ASN A 240 10.35 -15.38 16.55
CA ASN A 240 9.32 -14.37 16.83
C ASN A 240 9.99 -13.04 17.17
N VAL A 241 9.66 -11.99 16.42
CA VAL A 241 10.20 -10.64 16.56
C VAL A 241 9.08 -9.73 17.05
N ASN A 242 8.99 -9.53 18.36
CA ASN A 242 7.83 -8.88 19.00
C ASN A 242 8.17 -7.51 19.60
N GLY A 243 9.44 -7.11 19.62
CA GLY A 243 9.89 -5.82 20.11
C GLY A 243 9.17 -4.65 19.43
N ALA A 244 9.16 -3.49 20.06
CA ALA A 244 8.45 -2.31 19.54
C ALA A 244 9.19 -1.72 18.33
N ALA A 245 10.52 -1.78 18.32
CA ALA A 245 11.38 -1.21 17.29
C ALA A 245 12.53 -2.17 16.94
N ASN A 246 12.30 -3.04 15.96
CA ASN A 246 13.27 -4.03 15.50
C ASN A 246 13.98 -3.58 14.23
N ALA A 247 15.23 -4.02 14.08
CA ALA A 247 16.05 -3.75 12.92
C ALA A 247 16.73 -5.04 12.42
N LEU A 248 16.55 -5.32 11.13
CA LEU A 248 17.19 -6.42 10.41
C LEU A 248 18.16 -5.83 9.38
N GLY A 249 19.39 -5.56 9.83
CA GLY A 249 20.42 -4.89 9.03
C GLY A 249 21.12 -5.77 8.02
N ALA A 250 21.20 -7.08 8.28
CA ALA A 250 21.82 -8.07 7.40
C ALA A 250 20.76 -9.07 6.90
N ASN A 251 21.18 -10.15 6.25
CA ASN A 251 20.23 -11.08 5.65
C ASN A 251 19.52 -11.93 6.72
N VAL A 252 18.24 -12.15 6.49
CA VAL A 252 17.42 -13.15 7.16
C VAL A 252 16.98 -14.16 6.11
N THR A 253 17.40 -15.41 6.25
CA THR A 253 17.02 -16.50 5.34
C THR A 253 16.14 -17.49 6.07
N VAL A 254 14.94 -17.72 5.55
CA VAL A 254 14.01 -18.72 6.05
C VAL A 254 13.97 -19.87 5.04
N THR A 255 14.22 -21.09 5.50
CA THR A 255 14.19 -22.31 4.67
C THR A 255 13.58 -23.40 5.52
N ASP A 256 12.35 -23.84 5.21
CA ASP A 256 11.62 -24.78 6.06
C ASP A 256 11.54 -24.28 7.52
N GLY A 257 10.87 -23.15 7.76
CA GLY A 257 10.90 -22.47 9.06
C GLY A 257 9.93 -21.30 9.11
N THR A 258 9.81 -20.64 10.27
CA THR A 258 8.87 -19.52 10.45
C THR A 258 9.55 -18.26 10.98
N LEU A 259 9.39 -17.15 10.27
CA LEU A 259 9.65 -15.80 10.77
C LEU A 259 8.31 -15.11 11.05
N ALA A 260 8.05 -14.75 12.30
CA ALA A 260 6.85 -14.04 12.72
C ALA A 260 7.19 -12.65 13.28
N LEU A 261 6.42 -11.65 12.86
CA LEU A 261 6.57 -10.26 13.27
C LEU A 261 5.36 -9.82 14.11
N GLY A 262 5.65 -9.23 15.27
CA GLY A 262 4.66 -8.83 16.27
C GLY A 262 4.03 -10.02 17.00
N ASP A 263 3.44 -9.74 18.17
CA ASP A 263 2.72 -10.74 18.97
C ASP A 263 1.18 -10.65 18.83
N GLY A 264 0.69 -9.68 18.04
CA GLY A 264 -0.74 -9.41 17.87
C GLY A 264 -1.38 -8.55 18.96
N ALA A 265 -0.65 -8.25 20.04
CA ALA A 265 -1.16 -7.55 21.22
C ALA A 265 -0.57 -6.14 21.38
N VAL A 266 0.68 -5.94 20.97
CA VAL A 266 1.37 -4.64 21.05
C VAL A 266 1.87 -4.23 19.66
N ALA A 267 1.86 -2.92 19.40
CA ALA A 267 2.42 -2.38 18.16
C ALA A 267 3.91 -2.72 18.06
N SER A 268 4.30 -3.30 16.93
CA SER A 268 5.67 -3.71 16.63
C SER A 268 6.04 -3.20 15.25
N ALA A 269 7.20 -2.55 15.12
CA ALA A 269 7.75 -2.16 13.84
C ALA A 269 9.07 -2.90 13.60
N THR A 270 9.22 -3.53 12.44
CA THR A 270 10.45 -4.20 12.02
C THR A 270 10.94 -3.58 10.72
N THR A 271 12.12 -2.98 10.76
CA THR A 271 12.74 -2.37 9.58
C THR A 271 13.85 -3.26 9.03
N VAL A 272 13.73 -3.64 7.76
CA VAL A 272 14.72 -4.45 7.05
C VAL A 272 15.55 -3.55 6.16
N THR A 273 16.86 -3.50 6.37
CA THR A 273 17.82 -2.86 5.44
C THR A 273 18.72 -3.88 4.75
N GLY A 274 18.82 -5.10 5.30
CA GLY A 274 19.36 -6.27 4.61
C GLY A 274 18.34 -6.89 3.66
N THR A 275 18.30 -8.22 3.59
CA THR A 275 17.28 -8.95 2.81
C THR A 275 16.55 -9.96 3.68
N VAL A 276 15.21 -9.97 3.63
CA VAL A 276 14.41 -11.12 4.09
C VAL A 276 14.12 -12.02 2.89
N ALA A 277 14.58 -13.26 2.94
CA ALA A 277 14.41 -14.24 1.87
C ALA A 277 13.67 -15.47 2.38
N LEU A 278 12.46 -15.69 1.84
CA LEU A 278 11.71 -16.94 2.02
C LEU A 278 12.15 -17.90 0.91
N ALA A 279 12.99 -18.88 1.23
CA ALA A 279 13.71 -19.65 0.22
C ALA A 279 12.84 -20.68 -0.52
N ASP A 280 11.75 -21.15 0.10
CA ASP A 280 10.91 -22.24 -0.41
C ASP A 280 9.45 -22.13 0.09
N ALA A 281 8.60 -23.08 -0.30
CA ALA A 281 7.18 -23.13 0.08
C ALA A 281 6.93 -23.41 1.58
N ASN A 282 7.91 -23.93 2.30
CA ASN A 282 7.84 -24.15 3.75
C ASN A 282 8.48 -23.00 4.54
N ALA A 283 9.04 -22.00 3.87
CA ALA A 283 9.57 -20.79 4.48
C ALA A 283 8.42 -19.84 4.81
N ILE A 284 7.87 -19.95 6.02
CA ILE A 284 6.69 -19.22 6.47
C ILE A 284 7.06 -17.82 6.97
N PHE A 285 6.30 -16.82 6.52
CA PHE A 285 6.32 -15.46 7.03
C PHE A 285 4.95 -15.07 7.59
N ASN A 286 4.93 -14.55 8.82
CA ASN A 286 3.70 -14.08 9.46
C ASN A 286 3.85 -12.62 9.91
N ALA A 287 3.04 -11.72 9.36
CA ALA A 287 2.85 -10.37 9.90
C ALA A 287 1.58 -10.35 10.74
N ASN A 288 1.73 -10.38 12.07
CA ASN A 288 0.60 -10.44 12.99
C ASN A 288 -0.10 -9.08 13.13
N ASN A 289 -1.26 -9.05 13.78
CA ASN A 289 -2.00 -7.83 14.06
C ASN A 289 -1.10 -6.76 14.74
N LEU A 290 -1.26 -5.49 14.39
CA LEU A 290 -0.45 -4.35 14.89
C LEU A 290 1.05 -4.41 14.52
N SER A 291 1.49 -5.36 13.69
CA SER A 291 2.86 -5.37 13.17
C SER A 291 2.99 -4.45 11.96
N THR A 292 4.14 -3.79 11.85
CA THR A 292 4.57 -3.03 10.68
C THR A 292 5.87 -3.62 10.15
N PHE A 293 5.89 -4.01 8.88
CA PHE A 293 7.07 -4.50 8.19
C PHE A 293 7.55 -3.46 7.19
N ASN A 294 8.63 -2.76 7.52
CA ASN A 294 9.25 -1.75 6.67
C ASN A 294 10.34 -2.39 5.82
N VAL A 295 10.09 -2.56 4.54
CA VAL A 295 11.03 -3.09 3.55
C VAL A 295 11.87 -1.94 3.01
N ASN A 296 13.04 -1.72 3.62
CA ASN A 296 14.04 -0.72 3.21
C ASN A 296 15.31 -1.41 2.67
N GLY A 297 15.14 -2.57 2.06
CA GLY A 297 16.17 -3.47 1.53
C GLY A 297 15.50 -4.53 0.66
N GLY A 298 15.96 -5.78 0.70
CA GLY A 298 15.35 -6.87 -0.05
C GLY A 298 14.19 -7.56 0.68
N PHE A 299 13.11 -7.85 -0.03
CA PHE A 299 12.14 -8.88 0.37
C PHE A 299 11.87 -9.80 -0.81
N THR A 300 12.10 -11.10 -0.62
CA THR A 300 11.98 -12.10 -1.69
C THR A 300 11.27 -13.34 -1.21
N ASN A 301 10.58 -14.00 -2.13
CA ASN A 301 9.88 -15.24 -1.86
C ASN A 301 10.07 -16.23 -3.01
N GLY A 302 10.55 -17.43 -2.67
CA GLY A 302 10.79 -18.55 -3.57
C GLY A 302 9.53 -19.37 -3.85
N ASP A 303 8.49 -19.29 -3.01
CA ASP A 303 7.19 -19.88 -3.31
C ASP A 303 6.48 -19.10 -4.40
N GLN A 304 6.29 -19.72 -5.55
CA GLN A 304 5.60 -19.15 -6.69
C GLN A 304 4.09 -18.98 -6.46
N LEU A 305 3.51 -19.75 -5.53
CA LEU A 305 2.10 -19.67 -5.17
C LEU A 305 1.82 -18.64 -4.07
N ARG A 306 2.86 -18.06 -3.45
CA ARG A 306 2.76 -17.05 -2.38
C ARG A 306 1.89 -17.51 -1.20
N THR A 307 1.82 -18.81 -0.96
CA THR A 307 0.97 -19.40 0.10
C THR A 307 1.64 -19.46 1.46
N ASN A 308 2.96 -19.28 1.50
CA ASN A 308 3.81 -19.27 2.67
C ASN A 308 3.87 -17.91 3.41
N MET A 309 3.09 -16.91 3.00
CA MET A 309 3.00 -15.62 3.67
C MET A 309 1.60 -15.43 4.24
N THR A 310 1.51 -15.02 5.49
CA THR A 310 0.24 -14.65 6.14
C THR A 310 0.34 -13.22 6.65
N TYR A 311 -0.66 -12.42 6.33
CA TYR A 311 -0.78 -11.04 6.80
C TYR A 311 -2.10 -10.88 7.55
N ASP A 312 -2.04 -10.44 8.79
CA ASP A 312 -3.24 -10.05 9.52
C ASP A 312 -3.82 -8.76 8.92
N ALA A 313 -5.15 -8.60 8.93
CA ALA A 313 -5.80 -7.40 8.40
C ALA A 313 -5.35 -6.10 9.12
N GLY A 314 -4.94 -6.19 10.39
CA GLY A 314 -4.37 -5.09 11.16
C GLY A 314 -2.84 -4.96 11.07
N SER A 315 -2.17 -5.73 10.21
CA SER A 315 -0.75 -5.54 9.88
C SER A 315 -0.54 -4.49 8.79
N THR A 316 0.65 -3.90 8.71
CA THR A 316 1.04 -2.94 7.66
C THR A 316 2.35 -3.36 7.02
N ILE A 317 2.38 -3.40 5.69
CA ILE A 317 3.59 -3.64 4.90
C ILE A 317 3.93 -2.35 4.16
N ASP A 318 5.14 -1.84 4.36
CA ASP A 318 5.60 -0.56 3.79
C ASP A 318 6.89 -0.75 2.99
N TYR A 319 6.85 -0.49 1.69
CA TYR A 319 8.02 -0.53 0.81
C TYR A 319 8.66 0.86 0.71
N GLN A 320 9.93 0.95 1.10
CA GLN A 320 10.69 2.19 1.26
C GLN A 320 11.83 2.30 0.23
N ASP A 321 12.68 3.33 0.34
CA ASP A 321 13.74 3.66 -0.62
C ASP A 321 14.68 2.50 -0.96
N GLY A 322 15.06 1.69 0.02
CA GLY A 322 15.95 0.56 -0.20
C GLY A 322 15.29 -0.63 -0.90
N ALA A 323 13.97 -0.64 -1.06
CA ALA A 323 13.27 -1.67 -1.81
C ALA A 323 13.48 -1.53 -3.32
N SER A 324 13.82 -2.65 -3.97
CA SER A 324 13.95 -2.76 -5.42
C SER A 324 12.70 -3.26 -6.13
N ASN A 325 11.82 -3.96 -5.42
CA ASN A 325 10.67 -4.66 -5.97
C ASN A 325 9.63 -4.93 -4.88
N ILE A 326 8.39 -5.17 -5.29
CA ILE A 326 7.31 -5.63 -4.42
C ILE A 326 7.11 -7.14 -4.59
N VAL A 327 6.94 -7.87 -3.49
CA VAL A 327 6.50 -9.26 -3.53
C VAL A 327 4.98 -9.29 -3.77
N THR A 328 4.53 -10.02 -4.80
CA THR A 328 3.11 -10.25 -5.09
C THR A 328 2.46 -11.15 -4.03
N THR A 329 1.14 -11.12 -3.92
CA THR A 329 0.39 -11.89 -2.92
C THR A 329 -0.67 -12.77 -3.58
N ALA A 330 -0.89 -13.95 -3.01
CA ALA A 330 -2.05 -14.76 -3.36
C ALA A 330 -3.34 -14.09 -2.89
N SER A 331 -4.44 -14.28 -3.62
CA SER A 331 -5.76 -13.78 -3.23
C SER A 331 -6.24 -14.28 -1.86
N THR A 332 -5.77 -15.46 -1.41
CA THR A 332 -6.07 -16.02 -0.08
C THR A 332 -5.23 -15.40 1.04
N ASN A 333 -4.13 -14.73 0.71
CA ASN A 333 -3.20 -14.12 1.65
C ASN A 333 -2.92 -12.66 1.27
N PRO A 334 -3.97 -11.80 1.18
CA PRO A 334 -3.78 -10.39 0.86
C PRO A 334 -2.95 -9.71 1.96
N TYR A 335 -2.20 -8.68 1.58
CA TYR A 335 -1.64 -7.75 2.57
C TYR A 335 -2.75 -7.19 3.46
N GLY A 336 -2.44 -6.86 4.73
CA GLY A 336 -3.35 -6.09 5.59
C GLY A 336 -3.55 -4.69 5.02
N ALA A 337 -2.78 -3.73 5.54
CA ALA A 337 -2.53 -2.45 4.89
C ALA A 337 -1.23 -2.51 4.07
N PHE A 338 -1.23 -1.85 2.91
CA PHE A 338 -0.08 -1.78 2.01
C PHE A 338 0.29 -0.34 1.71
N ILE A 339 1.56 -0.01 1.91
CA ILE A 339 2.11 1.34 1.75
C ILE A 339 3.34 1.28 0.84
N ILE A 340 3.47 2.29 -0.01
CA ILE A 340 4.71 2.62 -0.71
C ILE A 340 5.12 4.00 -0.24
N SER A 341 6.15 4.09 0.60
CA SER A 341 6.75 5.34 1.06
C SER A 341 8.13 5.61 0.43
N LYS A 342 8.40 4.94 -0.69
CA LYS A 342 9.58 5.12 -1.55
C LYS A 342 9.54 6.47 -2.27
N ASP A 343 10.66 7.20 -2.23
CA ASP A 343 10.92 8.54 -2.80
C ASP A 343 11.98 8.53 -3.93
N ASN A 344 12.47 7.36 -4.34
CA ASN A 344 13.63 7.22 -5.22
C ASN A 344 13.36 6.42 -6.52
N GLY A 345 12.24 6.70 -7.17
CA GLY A 345 11.86 6.19 -8.48
C GLY A 345 10.76 5.13 -8.43
N ASN A 346 10.28 4.76 -9.62
CA ASN A 346 9.24 3.76 -9.80
C ASN A 346 9.61 2.42 -9.16
N ILE A 347 8.58 1.67 -8.77
CA ILE A 347 8.70 0.31 -8.25
C ILE A 347 7.74 -0.61 -8.99
N SER A 348 8.18 -1.85 -9.21
CA SER A 348 7.38 -2.88 -9.88
C SER A 348 7.25 -4.12 -9.00
N PRO A 349 6.15 -4.88 -9.13
CA PRO A 349 6.05 -6.19 -8.51
C PRO A 349 7.04 -7.17 -9.14
N THR A 350 7.41 -8.18 -8.37
CA THR A 350 8.19 -9.34 -8.84
C THR A 350 7.32 -10.57 -8.86
N ASN A 351 7.12 -11.12 -10.05
CA ASN A 351 6.70 -12.49 -10.21
C ASN A 351 7.97 -13.34 -10.42
N ASN A 352 8.28 -14.23 -9.48
CA ASN A 352 9.47 -15.06 -9.59
C ASN A 352 9.24 -16.24 -10.58
N GLY A 353 8.75 -15.92 -11.79
CA GLY A 353 8.28 -16.87 -12.80
C GLY A 353 7.01 -17.65 -12.42
N GLY A 354 6.28 -17.21 -11.39
CA GLY A 354 5.03 -17.82 -10.91
C GLY A 354 3.78 -17.29 -11.60
N THR A 355 2.60 -17.79 -11.18
CA THR A 355 1.29 -17.35 -11.68
C THR A 355 0.68 -16.19 -10.89
N GLU A 356 1.16 -15.94 -9.67
CA GLU A 356 0.68 -14.85 -8.82
C GLU A 356 1.36 -13.53 -9.19
N ASN A 357 0.66 -12.70 -9.95
CA ASN A 357 1.16 -11.39 -10.41
C ASN A 357 0.46 -10.20 -9.72
N ASP A 358 -0.49 -10.48 -8.84
CA ASP A 358 -1.35 -9.47 -8.22
C ASP A 358 -0.78 -8.99 -6.88
N ILE A 359 -1.15 -7.76 -6.52
CA ILE A 359 -1.01 -7.22 -5.17
C ILE A 359 -2.43 -7.18 -4.58
N ASN A 360 -2.80 -8.25 -3.87
CA ASN A 360 -4.05 -8.34 -3.14
C ASN A 360 -3.94 -7.66 -1.77
N ILE A 361 -4.91 -6.82 -1.42
CA ILE A 361 -4.91 -5.97 -0.21
C ILE A 361 -6.26 -6.03 0.49
N ALA A 362 -6.25 -6.27 1.80
CA ALA A 362 -7.43 -6.50 2.60
C ALA A 362 -8.06 -5.23 3.15
N THR A 363 -7.28 -4.18 3.47
CA THR A 363 -7.80 -3.01 4.19
C THR A 363 -7.59 -1.68 3.47
N SER A 364 -6.34 -1.25 3.25
CA SER A 364 -6.00 0.05 2.67
C SER A 364 -4.72 0.02 1.84
N PHE A 365 -4.68 0.90 0.83
CA PHE A 365 -3.53 1.13 -0.03
C PHE A 365 -3.08 2.60 0.09
N ALA A 366 -1.78 2.84 0.18
CA ALA A 366 -1.26 4.20 0.17
C ALA A 366 0.03 4.32 -0.64
N MET A 367 0.14 5.37 -1.45
CA MET A 367 1.41 5.86 -1.99
C MET A 367 1.68 7.21 -1.33
N ASN A 368 2.75 7.26 -0.54
CA ASN A 368 3.04 8.37 0.38
C ASN A 368 4.43 8.98 0.12
N SER A 369 4.91 9.02 -1.13
CA SER A 369 6.21 9.67 -1.39
C SER A 369 6.11 11.19 -1.25
N VAL A 370 7.10 11.75 -0.58
CA VAL A 370 7.22 13.16 -0.25
C VAL A 370 7.67 13.96 -1.48
N ASN A 371 8.48 13.35 -2.35
CA ASN A 371 9.03 14.02 -3.53
C ASN A 371 8.16 13.90 -4.78
N GLY A 372 7.23 12.93 -4.80
CA GLY A 372 6.31 12.70 -5.93
C GLY A 372 7.00 12.14 -7.18
N GLY A 373 6.20 11.66 -8.13
CA GLY A 373 6.68 11.13 -9.41
C GLY A 373 7.14 9.67 -9.39
N ASP A 374 6.97 8.98 -8.26
CA ASP A 374 7.20 7.54 -8.15
C ASP A 374 5.91 6.79 -8.46
N ASN A 375 5.95 5.95 -9.49
CA ASN A 375 4.81 5.14 -9.91
C ASN A 375 4.97 3.68 -9.46
N LEU A 376 3.85 3.05 -9.12
CA LEU A 376 3.75 1.60 -9.06
C LEU A 376 3.42 1.09 -10.45
N ASP A 377 4.36 0.43 -11.11
CA ASP A 377 4.17 -0.12 -12.45
C ASP A 377 3.67 -1.57 -12.39
N MET A 378 2.39 -1.74 -12.71
CA MET A 378 1.68 -3.02 -12.84
C MET A 378 1.52 -3.46 -14.31
N LEU A 379 2.04 -2.72 -15.30
CA LEU A 379 2.03 -3.10 -16.72
C LEU A 379 3.07 -4.19 -17.01
N ASN A 380 2.99 -5.31 -16.30
CA ASN A 380 3.89 -6.43 -16.55
C ASN A 380 3.37 -7.31 -17.72
N THR A 381 4.29 -7.94 -18.46
CA THR A 381 3.95 -8.77 -19.64
C THR A 381 3.12 -10.02 -19.34
N THR A 382 2.96 -10.36 -18.07
CA THR A 382 2.26 -11.54 -17.57
C THR A 382 0.89 -11.21 -16.97
N GLY A 383 0.46 -9.94 -17.06
CA GLY A 383 -0.73 -9.42 -16.39
C GLY A 383 -0.52 -9.23 -14.89
N GLY A 384 -1.39 -8.45 -14.24
CA GLY A 384 -1.37 -8.26 -12.79
C GLY A 384 -2.09 -6.98 -12.39
N MET A 385 -2.62 -6.94 -11.18
CA MET A 385 -3.40 -5.81 -10.68
C MET A 385 -3.11 -5.48 -9.23
N VAL A 386 -3.35 -4.23 -8.84
CA VAL A 386 -3.62 -3.89 -7.44
C VAL A 386 -5.08 -4.21 -7.17
N ASN A 387 -5.36 -5.16 -6.29
CA ASN A 387 -6.72 -5.57 -5.96
C ASN A 387 -7.03 -5.28 -4.49
N LEU A 388 -7.95 -4.34 -4.26
CA LEU A 388 -8.40 -3.97 -2.93
C LEU A 388 -9.78 -4.58 -2.62
N THR A 389 -9.85 -5.39 -1.58
CA THR A 389 -11.10 -6.09 -1.19
C THR A 389 -11.90 -5.37 -0.10
N SER A 390 -11.38 -4.27 0.42
CA SER A 390 -12.05 -3.45 1.43
C SER A 390 -13.08 -2.52 0.81
N GLY A 391 -14.33 -2.59 1.29
CA GLY A 391 -15.41 -1.68 0.88
C GLY A 391 -15.44 -0.33 1.60
N THR A 392 -14.47 -0.06 2.47
CA THR A 392 -14.40 1.18 3.25
C THR A 392 -14.06 2.39 2.37
N ALA A 393 -14.80 3.47 2.52
CA ALA A 393 -14.50 4.76 1.90
C ALA A 393 -13.15 5.33 2.37
N GLY A 394 -12.41 6.01 1.49
CA GLY A 394 -11.18 6.73 1.89
C GLY A 394 -10.00 5.85 2.32
N ASN A 395 -10.01 4.57 1.94
CA ASN A 395 -8.95 3.60 2.22
C ASN A 395 -7.84 3.56 1.16
N VAL A 396 -7.86 4.49 0.21
CA VAL A 396 -6.84 4.69 -0.81
C VAL A 396 -6.36 6.13 -0.74
N THR A 397 -5.06 6.33 -0.58
CA THR A 397 -4.45 7.65 -0.49
C THR A 397 -3.22 7.75 -1.40
N TYR A 398 -3.07 8.91 -2.03
CA TYR A 398 -1.90 9.28 -2.81
C TYR A 398 -1.35 10.60 -2.26
N SER A 399 -0.03 10.76 -2.24
CA SER A 399 0.61 12.06 -2.13
C SER A 399 1.12 12.51 -3.50
N SER A 400 1.08 13.82 -3.75
CA SER A 400 1.64 14.42 -4.96
C SER A 400 1.02 13.85 -6.26
N ASN A 401 1.81 13.69 -7.32
CA ASN A 401 1.39 13.17 -8.64
C ASN A 401 1.73 11.68 -8.81
N GLN A 402 1.66 10.88 -7.76
CA GLN A 402 1.93 9.45 -7.84
C GLN A 402 0.75 8.70 -8.46
N GLU A 403 1.07 7.59 -9.14
CA GLU A 403 0.04 6.73 -9.71
C GLU A 403 0.40 5.25 -9.75
N VAL A 404 -0.64 4.42 -9.74
CA VAL A 404 -0.58 3.03 -10.18
C VAL A 404 -0.76 3.02 -11.69
N VAL A 405 0.28 2.60 -12.41
CA VAL A 405 0.27 2.39 -13.85
C VAL A 405 -0.14 0.94 -14.10
N GLY A 406 -1.21 0.70 -14.86
CA GLY A 406 -1.84 -0.61 -15.05
C GLY A 406 -3.20 -0.73 -14.35
N GLU A 407 -3.58 -1.95 -13.98
CA GLU A 407 -4.90 -2.23 -13.40
C GLU A 407 -4.95 -1.93 -11.90
N PHE A 408 -5.87 -1.05 -11.50
CA PHE A 408 -6.34 -0.93 -10.13
C PHE A 408 -7.78 -1.46 -10.07
N ARG A 409 -8.00 -2.53 -9.31
CA ARG A 409 -9.28 -3.18 -9.11
C ARG A 409 -9.78 -3.02 -7.67
N ARG A 410 -11.09 -2.83 -7.54
CA ARG A 410 -11.81 -2.94 -6.27
C ARG A 410 -12.77 -4.12 -6.33
N THR A 411 -12.53 -5.13 -5.50
CA THR A 411 -13.38 -6.33 -5.40
C THR A 411 -14.12 -6.33 -4.07
N HIS A 412 -15.18 -5.53 -3.96
CA HIS A 412 -15.95 -5.43 -2.73
C HIS A 412 -17.43 -5.10 -3.00
N ALA A 413 -18.26 -5.22 -1.97
CA ALA A 413 -19.60 -4.65 -2.00
C ALA A 413 -19.47 -3.11 -2.06
N VAL A 414 -19.86 -2.52 -3.18
CA VAL A 414 -19.80 -1.08 -3.40
C VAL A 414 -20.85 -0.37 -2.55
N VAL A 415 -20.45 0.73 -1.91
CA VAL A 415 -21.32 1.63 -1.15
C VAL A 415 -21.68 2.84 -2.02
N THR A 416 -22.96 3.17 -2.10
CA THR A 416 -23.41 4.32 -2.88
C THR A 416 -23.05 5.65 -2.23
N GLY A 417 -22.80 6.67 -3.06
CA GLY A 417 -22.49 8.03 -2.61
C GLY A 417 -21.11 8.19 -1.97
N VAL A 418 -20.20 7.24 -2.20
CA VAL A 418 -18.82 7.25 -1.72
C VAL A 418 -17.85 7.40 -2.89
N ASP A 419 -16.83 8.23 -2.71
CA ASP A 419 -15.73 8.36 -3.67
C ASP A 419 -14.72 7.24 -3.49
N TYR A 420 -14.57 6.44 -4.54
CA TYR A 420 -13.55 5.40 -4.63
C TYR A 420 -12.40 5.88 -5.51
N LYS A 421 -11.20 6.03 -4.92
CA LYS A 421 -9.97 6.31 -5.66
C LYS A 421 -9.40 5.03 -6.27
N PHE A 422 -8.86 5.18 -7.48
CA PHE A 422 -8.20 4.15 -8.28
C PHE A 422 -6.75 4.55 -8.54
N ASN A 423 -6.32 4.72 -9.78
CA ASN A 423 -4.91 4.82 -10.18
C ASN A 423 -4.16 6.05 -9.67
N ASN A 424 -4.83 7.14 -9.31
CA ASN A 424 -4.19 8.33 -8.75
C ASN A 424 -5.19 9.12 -7.89
N ASP A 425 -4.76 10.24 -7.30
CA ASP A 425 -5.59 11.03 -6.38
C ASP A 425 -6.85 11.63 -7.03
N ALA A 426 -6.82 11.83 -8.36
CA ALA A 426 -7.88 12.47 -9.13
C ALA A 426 -8.78 11.48 -9.91
N SER A 427 -8.37 10.21 -10.04
CA SER A 427 -9.15 9.15 -10.68
C SER A 427 -10.13 8.53 -9.68
N ILE A 428 -11.39 8.91 -9.80
CA ILE A 428 -12.44 8.67 -8.80
C ILE A 428 -13.70 8.12 -9.47
N VAL A 429 -14.30 7.10 -8.85
CA VAL A 429 -15.64 6.61 -9.19
C VAL A 429 -16.56 6.77 -8.00
N ASN A 430 -17.70 7.43 -8.20
CA ASN A 430 -18.77 7.55 -7.20
C ASN A 430 -20.04 6.86 -7.72
N PHE A 431 -20.42 5.75 -7.11
CA PHE A 431 -21.62 5.02 -7.51
C PHE A 431 -22.87 5.70 -6.93
N THR A 432 -23.75 6.21 -7.78
CA THR A 432 -25.02 6.83 -7.39
C THR A 432 -26.14 5.80 -7.21
N THR A 433 -26.00 4.64 -7.86
CA THR A 433 -26.84 3.46 -7.61
C THR A 433 -25.98 2.26 -7.25
N ALA A 434 -26.50 1.37 -6.41
CA ALA A 434 -25.75 0.21 -5.94
C ALA A 434 -25.53 -0.76 -7.10
N PRO A 435 -24.27 -1.11 -7.43
CA PRO A 435 -23.99 -2.09 -8.46
C PRO A 435 -24.60 -3.46 -8.16
N ALA A 436 -25.02 -4.19 -9.19
CA ALA A 436 -25.52 -5.56 -9.08
C ALA A 436 -24.99 -6.45 -10.22
N GLY A 437 -25.12 -7.77 -10.05
CA GLY A 437 -24.78 -8.76 -11.08
C GLY A 437 -23.30 -9.12 -11.22
N GLY A 438 -22.44 -8.54 -10.38
CA GLY A 438 -20.98 -8.74 -10.38
C GLY A 438 -20.36 -8.41 -9.01
N ASN A 439 -19.04 -8.30 -8.96
CA ASN A 439 -18.26 -8.14 -7.74
C ASN A 439 -17.04 -7.21 -7.87
N TYR A 440 -16.75 -6.63 -9.04
CA TYR A 440 -15.65 -5.66 -9.17
C TYR A 440 -15.91 -4.52 -10.16
N PHE A 441 -15.15 -3.45 -9.92
CA PHE A 441 -14.87 -2.37 -10.87
C PHE A 441 -13.36 -2.14 -10.88
N ALA A 442 -12.81 -1.87 -12.05
CA ALA A 442 -11.40 -1.61 -12.26
C ALA A 442 -11.18 -0.45 -13.24
N MET A 443 -10.07 0.25 -13.06
CA MET A 443 -9.52 1.17 -14.04
C MET A 443 -8.14 0.65 -14.43
N ILE A 444 -7.95 0.42 -15.72
CA ILE A 444 -6.66 0.02 -16.30
C ILE A 444 -6.11 1.26 -16.97
N VAL A 445 -4.94 1.71 -16.54
CA VAL A 445 -4.46 3.02 -16.95
C VAL A 445 -2.99 3.02 -17.32
N ASN A 446 -2.67 3.42 -18.55
CA ASN A 446 -1.32 3.50 -19.07
C ASN A 446 -1.02 4.91 -19.60
N PRO A 447 -0.20 5.73 -18.89
CA PRO A 447 0.13 7.09 -19.31
C PRO A 447 1.00 7.13 -20.58
N ASP A 448 1.72 6.05 -20.90
CA ASP A 448 2.52 5.96 -22.12
C ASP A 448 1.76 5.32 -23.30
N GLY A 449 0.53 4.85 -23.05
CA GLY A 449 -0.33 4.18 -24.01
C GLY A 449 -1.17 5.15 -24.85
N THR A 450 -1.65 4.64 -25.98
CA THR A 450 -2.60 5.36 -26.84
C THR A 450 -3.69 4.40 -27.31
N THR A 451 -4.91 4.89 -27.38
CA THR A 451 -6.06 4.18 -27.93
C THR A 451 -5.98 4.11 -29.45
N ALA A 452 -6.72 3.20 -30.08
CA ALA A 452 -6.74 3.08 -31.54
C ALA A 452 -7.23 4.36 -32.25
N GLN A 453 -8.06 5.15 -31.55
CA GLN A 453 -8.69 6.38 -32.04
C GLN A 453 -7.99 7.66 -31.55
N TYR A 454 -6.80 7.52 -30.93
CA TYR A 454 -6.05 8.63 -30.36
C TYR A 454 -5.68 9.69 -31.41
N ASP A 455 -5.96 10.95 -31.09
CA ASP A 455 -5.62 12.13 -31.88
C ASP A 455 -4.68 13.05 -31.09
N ASN A 456 -3.40 13.01 -31.43
CA ASN A 456 -2.35 13.76 -30.73
C ASN A 456 -2.49 15.28 -30.79
N THR A 457 -3.40 15.82 -31.60
CA THR A 457 -3.64 17.27 -31.67
C THR A 457 -4.63 17.76 -30.62
N ARG A 458 -5.35 16.87 -29.93
CA ARG A 458 -6.45 17.26 -29.04
C ARG A 458 -6.80 16.26 -27.93
N ASP A 459 -6.22 15.06 -27.93
CA ASP A 459 -6.47 14.05 -26.92
C ASP A 459 -5.36 14.04 -25.86
N ILE A 460 -5.75 13.83 -24.61
CA ILE A 460 -4.81 13.51 -23.54
C ILE A 460 -4.15 12.17 -23.86
N LYS A 461 -2.82 12.12 -23.86
CA LYS A 461 -2.08 10.88 -24.11
C LYS A 461 -2.13 10.00 -22.87
N ARG A 462 -3.17 9.19 -22.78
CA ARG A 462 -3.34 8.21 -21.72
C ARG A 462 -4.36 7.18 -22.19
N ASP A 463 -3.98 5.92 -22.10
CA ASP A 463 -4.90 4.82 -22.32
C ASP A 463 -5.61 4.51 -20.99
N ILE A 464 -6.94 4.53 -21.01
CA ILE A 464 -7.80 4.32 -19.85
C ILE A 464 -8.88 3.32 -20.25
N ASN A 465 -8.89 2.13 -19.67
CA ASN A 465 -10.00 1.18 -19.83
C ASN A 465 -10.78 1.08 -18.53
N LEU A 466 -12.11 1.10 -18.64
CA LEU A 466 -13.00 0.76 -17.54
C LEU A 466 -13.36 -0.72 -17.66
N ASP A 467 -13.08 -1.51 -16.64
CA ASP A 467 -13.42 -2.93 -16.61
C ASP A 467 -14.31 -3.23 -15.40
N TYR A 468 -15.34 -4.05 -15.59
CA TYR A 468 -16.31 -4.39 -14.56
C TYR A 468 -17.13 -5.62 -14.97
N ASP A 469 -17.61 -6.36 -13.98
CA ASP A 469 -18.56 -7.47 -14.16
C ASP A 469 -19.98 -7.15 -13.68
N TYR A 470 -20.21 -5.93 -13.18
CA TYR A 470 -21.54 -5.47 -12.79
C TYR A 470 -22.44 -5.32 -14.02
N THR A 471 -23.67 -5.85 -13.94
CA THR A 471 -24.66 -5.78 -15.02
C THR A 471 -25.57 -4.56 -14.91
N THR A 472 -25.65 -3.92 -13.74
CA THR A 472 -26.39 -2.69 -13.53
C THR A 472 -25.64 -1.80 -12.55
N TRP A 473 -25.38 -0.55 -12.93
CA TRP A 473 -24.85 0.49 -12.05
C TRP A 473 -25.08 1.86 -12.69
N VAL A 474 -24.96 2.91 -11.87
CA VAL A 474 -24.89 4.30 -12.33
C VAL A 474 -23.81 4.96 -11.51
N ALA A 475 -22.84 5.62 -12.16
CA ALA A 475 -21.73 6.24 -11.46
C ALA A 475 -21.33 7.59 -12.06
N ASP A 476 -20.74 8.42 -11.23
CA ASP A 476 -19.95 9.55 -11.67
C ASP A 476 -18.51 9.07 -11.88
N ILE A 477 -18.00 9.24 -13.08
CA ILE A 477 -16.62 8.88 -13.44
C ILE A 477 -15.79 10.15 -13.49
N THR A 478 -14.66 10.15 -12.78
CA THR A 478 -13.62 11.17 -12.84
C THR A 478 -12.33 10.53 -13.31
N ALA A 479 -11.80 11.00 -14.43
CA ALA A 479 -10.50 10.58 -14.96
C ALA A 479 -9.45 11.64 -14.63
N GLY A 480 -8.41 11.24 -13.88
CA GLY A 480 -7.27 12.09 -13.55
C GLY A 480 -6.09 11.88 -14.51
N TYR A 481 -5.42 12.96 -14.88
CA TYR A 481 -4.26 12.95 -15.79
C TYR A 481 -3.20 13.96 -15.34
N GLN A 482 -1.96 13.78 -15.80
CA GLN A 482 -0.86 14.68 -15.51
C GLN A 482 -0.71 15.77 -16.59
N GLN A 483 -0.02 16.86 -16.25
CA GLN A 483 0.31 17.89 -17.22
C GLN A 483 1.18 17.37 -18.37
N SER A 484 2.03 16.36 -18.11
CA SER A 484 2.84 15.68 -19.14
C SER A 484 1.99 14.90 -20.14
N ASP A 485 0.77 14.50 -19.76
CA ASP A 485 -0.17 13.80 -20.62
C ASP A 485 -0.84 14.80 -21.60
N VAL A 486 -0.77 16.10 -21.28
CA VAL A 486 -1.22 17.21 -22.12
C VAL A 486 -0.03 17.71 -22.96
N ASP A 487 -0.17 17.68 -24.27
CA ASP A 487 0.81 18.27 -25.20
C ASP A 487 2.20 17.62 -25.17
N GLU A 488 2.24 16.29 -25.11
CA GLU A 488 3.49 15.57 -25.41
C GLU A 488 3.95 15.93 -26.84
N ASP A 489 5.24 16.18 -26.99
CA ASP A 489 5.88 16.59 -28.24
C ASP A 489 5.41 17.93 -28.85
N ASN A 490 4.67 18.76 -28.11
CA ASN A 490 4.22 20.09 -28.56
C ASN A 490 3.36 20.02 -29.83
N LEU A 491 2.50 18.99 -29.92
CA LEU A 491 1.62 18.69 -31.07
C LEU A 491 0.15 19.09 -30.83
N TRP A 492 -0.21 19.44 -29.60
CA TRP A 492 -1.56 19.86 -29.26
C TRP A 492 -1.92 21.18 -29.95
N ASP A 493 -3.10 21.23 -30.55
CA ASP A 493 -3.61 22.45 -31.18
C ASP A 493 -3.90 23.51 -30.11
N GLY A 494 -3.11 24.58 -30.08
CA GLY A 494 -3.25 25.67 -29.11
C GLY A 494 -4.58 26.44 -29.17
N SER A 495 -5.47 26.15 -30.13
CA SER A 495 -6.86 26.62 -30.11
C SER A 495 -7.75 25.84 -29.14
N TYR A 496 -7.30 24.66 -28.70
CA TYR A 496 -7.98 23.82 -27.72
C TYR A 496 -7.36 23.94 -26.33
N ASN A 497 -8.18 23.72 -25.31
CA ASN A 497 -7.72 23.71 -23.92
C ASN A 497 -8.48 22.69 -23.07
N GLU A 498 -7.97 22.44 -21.87
CA GLU A 498 -8.49 21.42 -20.96
C GLU A 498 -9.94 21.67 -20.53
N THR A 499 -10.46 22.90 -20.59
CA THR A 499 -11.87 23.19 -20.26
C THR A 499 -12.86 22.61 -21.27
N GLN A 500 -12.36 22.18 -22.44
CA GLN A 500 -13.16 21.61 -23.51
C GLN A 500 -13.19 20.08 -23.52
N ILE A 501 -12.39 19.40 -22.67
CA ILE A 501 -12.24 17.94 -22.74
C ILE A 501 -13.57 17.22 -22.51
N ARG A 502 -13.93 16.30 -23.40
CA ARG A 502 -15.10 15.42 -23.29
C ARG A 502 -14.67 13.96 -23.20
N PHE A 503 -15.55 13.15 -22.62
CA PHE A 503 -15.38 11.72 -22.62
C PHE A 503 -15.89 11.15 -23.94
N ARG A 504 -15.09 10.25 -24.49
CA ARG A 504 -15.45 9.41 -25.60
C ARG A 504 -15.19 7.95 -25.24
N GLU A 505 -16.00 7.07 -25.79
CA GLU A 505 -15.76 5.65 -25.76
C GLU A 505 -15.17 5.24 -27.11
N GLY A 506 -14.06 4.52 -27.08
CA GLY A 506 -13.37 4.02 -28.26
C GLY A 506 -13.30 2.50 -28.26
N ASP A 507 -13.50 1.92 -29.44
CA ASP A 507 -13.12 0.54 -29.74
C ASP A 507 -11.96 0.51 -30.76
N ALA A 508 -11.64 -0.69 -31.26
CA ALA A 508 -10.56 -0.88 -32.23
C ALA A 508 -10.74 -0.13 -33.56
N THR A 509 -11.94 0.35 -33.87
CA THR A 509 -12.33 0.89 -35.19
C THR A 509 -13.12 2.19 -35.16
N ASN A 510 -13.88 2.46 -34.11
CA ASN A 510 -14.79 3.59 -33.98
C ASN A 510 -14.62 4.29 -32.63
N ASP A 511 -15.11 5.52 -32.55
CA ASP A 511 -15.33 6.21 -31.29
C ASP A 511 -16.69 6.91 -31.26
N GLU A 512 -17.25 7.06 -30.06
CA GLU A 512 -18.47 7.80 -29.82
C GLU A 512 -18.35 8.69 -28.58
N LYS A 513 -19.28 9.63 -28.43
CA LYS A 513 -19.27 10.57 -27.32
C LYS A 513 -20.10 10.02 -26.18
N VAL A 514 -19.54 10.04 -24.97
CA VAL A 514 -20.31 9.73 -23.75
C VAL A 514 -21.13 10.97 -23.34
N SER A 515 -22.44 10.81 -23.35
CA SER A 515 -23.46 11.86 -23.37
C SER A 515 -24.58 11.56 -22.36
N THR A 516 -24.28 11.76 -21.07
CA THR A 516 -25.19 11.41 -19.95
C THR A 516 -26.30 12.43 -19.67
N GLY A 517 -26.31 13.57 -20.35
CA GLY A 517 -27.22 14.69 -20.06
C GLY A 517 -26.81 15.53 -18.84
N ASN A 518 -25.65 15.24 -18.23
CA ASN A 518 -25.13 15.97 -17.09
C ASN A 518 -23.96 16.88 -17.47
N THR A 519 -23.78 17.96 -16.72
CA THR A 519 -22.66 18.88 -16.93
C THR A 519 -21.34 18.28 -16.48
N TYR A 520 -20.33 18.42 -17.32
CA TYR A 520 -18.96 18.08 -16.95
C TYR A 520 -18.36 19.04 -15.92
N THR A 521 -17.59 18.50 -14.99
CA THR A 521 -16.70 19.29 -14.11
C THR A 521 -15.25 19.04 -14.52
N ARG A 522 -14.43 20.09 -14.57
CA ARG A 522 -13.04 19.99 -15.04
C ARG A 522 -12.10 20.76 -14.16
N VAL A 523 -10.91 20.22 -13.98
CA VAL A 523 -9.79 20.86 -13.33
C VAL A 523 -8.61 20.76 -14.30
N ALA A 524 -8.04 21.90 -14.69
CA ALA A 524 -6.86 21.90 -15.52
C ALA A 524 -5.67 21.34 -14.72
N SER A 525 -4.83 20.57 -15.38
CA SER A 525 -3.56 20.09 -14.86
C SER A 525 -2.58 21.25 -14.64
N GLY A 526 -1.53 20.98 -13.88
CA GLY A 526 -0.48 21.97 -13.62
C GLY A 526 0.83 21.30 -13.20
N ALA A 527 1.88 22.11 -13.08
CA ALA A 527 3.18 21.62 -12.61
C ALA A 527 3.06 21.10 -11.17
N GLY A 528 3.09 19.77 -11.01
CA GLY A 528 2.93 19.12 -9.71
C GLY A 528 1.47 18.98 -9.23
N SER A 529 0.48 19.16 -10.11
CA SER A 529 -0.94 18.92 -9.80
C SER A 529 -1.65 18.18 -10.93
N LEU A 530 -2.46 17.19 -10.56
CA LEU A 530 -3.28 16.43 -11.50
C LEU A 530 -4.41 17.29 -12.08
N GLY A 531 -4.62 17.16 -13.39
CA GLY A 531 -5.86 17.58 -14.05
C GLY A 531 -6.93 16.50 -13.89
N SER A 532 -8.19 16.89 -14.07
CA SER A 532 -9.30 15.94 -14.04
C SER A 532 -10.48 16.37 -14.88
N VAL A 533 -11.23 15.38 -15.36
CA VAL A 533 -12.53 15.56 -16.00
C VAL A 533 -13.50 14.62 -15.32
N LYS A 534 -14.65 15.13 -14.91
CA LYS A 534 -15.73 14.39 -14.28
C LYS A 534 -17.00 14.50 -15.12
N LEU A 535 -17.67 13.37 -15.34
CA LEU A 535 -19.01 13.31 -15.92
C LEU A 535 -19.91 12.41 -15.06
N PRO A 536 -20.99 12.95 -14.48
CA PRO A 536 -22.00 12.17 -13.77
C PRO A 536 -22.83 11.27 -14.69
N GLY A 537 -23.23 10.09 -14.23
CA GLY A 537 -24.33 9.33 -14.81
C GLY A 537 -23.98 8.23 -15.83
N PHE A 538 -22.75 7.72 -15.84
CA PHE A 538 -22.38 6.55 -16.66
C PHE A 538 -23.23 5.32 -16.31
N LYS A 539 -23.51 4.48 -17.30
CA LYS A 539 -24.22 3.20 -17.16
C LYS A 539 -23.47 2.07 -17.88
N PRO A 540 -23.61 0.79 -17.49
CA PRO A 540 -23.10 -0.31 -18.28
C PRO A 540 -23.97 -0.57 -19.52
N THR A 541 -23.34 -0.95 -20.62
CA THR A 541 -24.00 -1.56 -21.79
C THR A 541 -23.35 -2.88 -22.20
N ALA A 542 -24.04 -3.58 -23.10
CA ALA A 542 -23.51 -4.68 -23.90
C ALA A 542 -23.48 -4.32 -25.40
N ALA A 543 -23.92 -3.11 -25.77
CA ALA A 543 -23.81 -2.60 -27.13
C ALA A 543 -22.34 -2.29 -27.47
N ALA A 544 -22.00 -2.44 -28.74
CA ALA A 544 -20.70 -2.03 -29.25
C ALA A 544 -20.78 -0.58 -29.74
N VAL A 545 -19.63 0.09 -29.77
CA VAL A 545 -19.49 1.47 -30.27
C VAL A 545 -20.01 1.57 -31.69
N ASP A 546 -20.98 2.45 -31.91
CA ASP A 546 -21.64 2.66 -33.20
C ASP A 546 -21.49 4.10 -33.73
N GLY A 547 -20.83 4.96 -32.95
CA GLY A 547 -20.58 6.37 -33.30
C GLY A 547 -21.72 7.30 -32.89
N LEU A 548 -22.80 6.77 -32.31
CA LEU A 548 -23.89 7.56 -31.77
C LEU A 548 -23.63 7.88 -30.31
N ALA A 549 -23.68 9.18 -29.98
CA ALA A 549 -23.58 9.59 -28.59
C ALA A 549 -24.68 8.98 -27.71
N ASP A 550 -24.28 8.30 -26.63
CA ASP A 550 -25.10 7.61 -25.63
C ASP A 550 -24.55 7.78 -24.20
N ASP A 551 -25.28 7.33 -23.19
CA ASP A 551 -24.91 7.47 -21.77
C ASP A 551 -24.39 6.18 -21.14
N GLU A 552 -24.21 5.15 -21.96
CA GLU A 552 -23.75 3.84 -21.56
C GLU A 552 -22.25 3.68 -21.90
N PHE A 553 -21.60 2.67 -21.33
CA PHE A 553 -20.21 2.34 -21.58
C PHE A 553 -20.07 0.83 -21.62
N LEU A 554 -19.21 0.29 -22.49
CA LEU A 554 -18.91 -1.13 -22.57
C LEU A 554 -17.61 -1.45 -21.82
N ALA A 555 -17.63 -2.51 -21.01
CA ALA A 555 -16.43 -2.94 -20.29
C ALA A 555 -15.29 -3.28 -21.26
N ASN A 556 -14.07 -2.88 -20.90
CA ASN A 556 -12.82 -3.00 -21.67
C ASN A 556 -12.68 -2.06 -22.88
N ASN A 557 -13.66 -1.20 -23.16
CA ASN A 557 -13.46 -0.13 -24.13
C ASN A 557 -12.62 1.00 -23.56
N ASP A 558 -12.04 1.78 -24.46
CA ASP A 558 -11.14 2.88 -24.15
C ASP A 558 -11.96 4.13 -23.78
N LEU A 559 -11.67 4.74 -22.63
CA LEU A 559 -12.16 6.05 -22.24
C LEU A 559 -11.18 7.14 -22.73
N ILE A 560 -11.55 7.81 -23.82
CA ILE A 560 -10.75 8.84 -24.47
C ILE A 560 -11.12 10.22 -23.90
N LEU A 561 -10.10 11.01 -23.60
CA LEU A 561 -10.19 12.38 -23.12
C LEU A 561 -9.88 13.36 -24.27
N ARG A 562 -10.92 13.80 -24.98
CA ARG A 562 -10.77 14.61 -26.20
C ARG A 562 -11.16 16.08 -26.00
N ALA A 563 -10.24 17.00 -26.24
CA ALA A 563 -10.56 18.42 -26.42
C ALA A 563 -10.99 18.72 -27.86
N GLY A 564 -11.49 19.93 -28.11
CA GLY A 564 -11.89 20.36 -29.44
C GLY A 564 -13.31 20.92 -29.54
N PRO A 565 -13.76 21.27 -30.76
CA PRO A 565 -15.13 21.68 -30.99
C PRO A 565 -16.05 20.55 -30.59
N ALA A 566 -16.91 20.81 -29.61
CA ALA A 566 -17.89 19.82 -29.18
C ALA A 566 -19.12 19.88 -30.08
N ILE A 567 -19.72 18.71 -30.28
CA ILE A 567 -21.03 18.57 -30.87
C ILE A 567 -22.01 18.37 -29.71
N TRP A 568 -23.02 19.24 -29.62
CA TRP A 568 -24.12 19.12 -28.68
C TRP A 568 -25.24 18.36 -29.34
N TYR A 569 -25.74 17.33 -28.67
CA TYR A 569 -26.87 16.54 -29.14
C TYR A 569 -28.08 16.85 -28.28
N SER A 570 -29.22 17.11 -28.92
CA SER A 570 -30.47 17.15 -28.15
C SER A 570 -30.79 15.74 -27.66
N VAL A 571 -30.98 15.53 -26.35
CA VAL A 571 -31.31 14.22 -25.74
C VAL A 571 -32.77 14.10 -25.34
N ASN A 572 -33.49 15.22 -25.26
CA ASN A 572 -34.92 15.26 -25.00
C ASN A 572 -35.58 16.37 -25.81
N PRO A 573 -36.90 16.28 -26.06
CA PRO A 573 -37.67 17.44 -26.50
C PRO A 573 -37.58 18.55 -25.45
N GLY A 574 -37.30 19.78 -25.88
CA GLY A 574 -37.05 20.85 -24.90
C GLY A 574 -36.70 22.19 -25.51
N ARG A 575 -36.50 23.18 -24.64
CA ARG A 575 -36.06 24.51 -25.07
C ARG A 575 -34.55 24.53 -25.27
N TRP A 576 -34.07 25.36 -26.19
CA TRP A 576 -32.65 25.60 -26.41
C TRP A 576 -31.94 26.02 -25.12
N SER A 577 -32.58 26.89 -24.34
CA SER A 577 -32.03 27.34 -23.07
C SER A 577 -32.10 26.31 -21.94
N ASN A 578 -32.85 25.21 -22.10
CA ASN A 578 -33.05 24.23 -21.04
C ASN A 578 -31.88 23.21 -21.02
N PRO A 579 -31.11 23.14 -19.91
CA PRO A 579 -30.08 22.12 -19.72
C PRO A 579 -30.51 20.68 -20.02
N ALA A 580 -31.74 20.32 -19.65
CA ALA A 580 -32.26 18.95 -19.83
C ALA A 580 -32.53 18.58 -21.30
N THR A 581 -32.49 19.55 -22.22
CA THR A 581 -32.60 19.33 -23.66
C THR A 581 -31.30 18.75 -24.23
N TRP A 582 -30.14 19.02 -23.61
CA TRP A 582 -28.82 18.79 -24.19
C TRP A 582 -28.03 17.75 -23.42
N ASP A 583 -27.25 16.96 -24.15
CA ASP A 583 -26.37 15.93 -23.59
C ASP A 583 -25.28 16.47 -22.66
N GLU A 584 -24.94 17.75 -22.81
CA GLU A 584 -23.95 18.46 -21.98
C GLU A 584 -24.55 19.05 -20.70
N GLY A 585 -25.86 18.89 -20.47
CA GLY A 585 -26.55 19.44 -19.31
C GLY A 585 -26.42 20.96 -19.19
N THR A 586 -26.29 21.67 -20.31
CA THR A 586 -26.19 23.14 -20.39
C THR A 586 -26.68 23.62 -21.76
N GLU A 587 -27.11 24.88 -21.83
CA GLU A 587 -27.37 25.55 -23.11
C GLU A 587 -26.10 25.52 -24.00
N PRO A 588 -26.21 25.17 -25.29
CA PRO A 588 -25.09 25.18 -26.22
C PRO A 588 -24.50 26.59 -26.33
N PRO A 589 -23.17 26.74 -26.21
CA PRO A 589 -22.52 28.02 -26.42
C PRO A 589 -22.49 28.40 -27.91
N THR A 590 -22.21 29.67 -28.19
CA THR A 590 -22.28 30.23 -29.54
C THR A 590 -21.28 29.62 -30.52
N ASP A 591 -20.18 29.07 -30.01
CA ASP A 591 -19.10 28.41 -30.75
C ASP A 591 -19.34 26.90 -30.96
N ALA A 592 -20.45 26.35 -30.45
CA ALA A 592 -20.79 24.93 -30.57
C ALA A 592 -21.22 24.52 -31.98
N GLU A 593 -20.99 23.24 -32.31
CA GLU A 593 -21.81 22.55 -33.31
C GLU A 593 -22.97 21.84 -32.60
N VAL A 594 -24.16 21.86 -33.21
CA VAL A 594 -25.37 21.30 -32.59
C VAL A 594 -26.05 20.34 -33.55
N VAL A 595 -26.50 19.19 -33.04
CA VAL A 595 -27.29 18.20 -33.76
C VAL A 595 -28.63 18.01 -33.06
N ILE A 596 -29.71 18.35 -33.78
CA ILE A 596 -31.09 18.27 -33.32
C ILE A 596 -31.64 16.88 -33.68
N ARG A 597 -31.76 16.03 -32.67
CA ARG A 597 -32.34 14.68 -32.71
C ARG A 597 -33.80 14.63 -32.22
N HIS A 598 -34.23 15.67 -31.49
CA HIS A 598 -35.56 15.81 -30.88
C HIS A 598 -36.24 17.11 -31.29
N ASN A 599 -37.46 17.36 -30.80
CA ASN A 599 -38.14 18.64 -30.98
C ASN A 599 -37.52 19.70 -30.05
N VAL A 600 -36.86 20.70 -30.63
CA VAL A 600 -36.21 21.78 -29.89
C VAL A 600 -36.86 23.13 -30.20
N TRP A 601 -37.17 23.92 -29.17
CA TRP A 601 -37.74 25.27 -29.30
C TRP A 601 -36.73 26.35 -28.90
N ALA A 602 -36.61 27.41 -29.68
CA ALA A 602 -35.70 28.53 -29.40
C ALA A 602 -36.37 29.89 -29.62
N GLY A 603 -36.02 30.87 -28.79
CA GLY A 603 -36.33 32.30 -28.96
C GLY A 603 -37.65 32.78 -28.41
N PHE A 604 -38.38 31.92 -27.70
CA PHE A 604 -39.57 32.29 -26.95
C PHE A 604 -39.77 31.37 -25.74
N VAL A 605 -40.40 31.90 -24.70
CA VAL A 605 -40.75 31.16 -23.47
C VAL A 605 -42.25 30.89 -23.46
N ARG A 606 -42.67 29.63 -23.27
CA ARG A 606 -44.09 29.31 -23.02
C ARG A 606 -44.32 28.78 -21.62
N PRO A 607 -45.47 29.08 -20.98
CA PRO A 607 -45.77 28.62 -19.62
C PRO A 607 -45.78 27.09 -19.43
N TYR A 608 -46.00 26.32 -20.49
CA TYR A 608 -46.18 24.87 -20.46
C TYR A 608 -44.93 24.08 -20.88
N ASP A 609 -43.84 24.74 -21.28
CA ASP A 609 -42.58 24.08 -21.63
C ASP A 609 -41.79 23.59 -20.40
N GLY A 610 -42.25 23.92 -19.18
CA GLY A 610 -41.59 23.52 -17.93
C GLY A 610 -40.26 24.23 -17.64
N TYR A 611 -39.80 25.14 -18.51
CA TYR A 611 -38.55 25.87 -18.35
C TYR A 611 -38.67 27.34 -18.78
N ALA A 612 -38.62 28.25 -17.80
CA ALA A 612 -38.95 29.66 -17.98
C ALA A 612 -37.75 30.59 -18.25
N ILE A 613 -36.52 30.06 -18.28
CA ILE A 613 -35.32 30.88 -18.46
C ILE A 613 -35.10 31.11 -19.96
N PRO A 614 -35.01 32.37 -20.45
CA PRO A 614 -34.67 32.67 -21.84
C PRO A 614 -33.27 32.15 -22.22
N GLU A 615 -33.00 32.04 -23.52
CA GLU A 615 -31.66 31.73 -24.06
C GLU A 615 -30.66 32.77 -23.55
N ALA A 616 -29.48 32.31 -23.15
CA ALA A 616 -28.38 33.16 -22.70
C ALA A 616 -27.83 34.00 -23.86
N THR A 617 -27.83 33.43 -25.07
CA THR A 617 -27.31 34.08 -26.29
C THR A 617 -28.33 34.02 -27.43
N PRO A 618 -29.48 34.71 -27.31
CA PRO A 618 -30.56 34.65 -28.28
C PRO A 618 -30.16 35.17 -29.69
N GLY A 619 -29.12 36.00 -29.74
CA GLY A 619 -28.57 36.54 -30.98
C GLY A 619 -27.53 35.66 -31.68
N ALA A 620 -27.05 34.57 -31.07
CA ALA A 620 -26.07 33.67 -31.66
C ALA A 620 -26.15 32.32 -30.94
N MET A 621 -26.85 31.36 -31.53
CA MET A 621 -27.15 30.08 -30.85
C MET A 621 -25.98 29.10 -30.91
N ALA A 622 -25.46 28.84 -32.11
CA ALA A 622 -24.41 27.87 -32.39
C ALA A 622 -23.68 28.24 -33.68
N THR A 623 -22.45 27.75 -33.86
CA THR A 623 -21.65 27.94 -35.08
C THR A 623 -22.13 27.05 -36.22
N LYS A 624 -22.76 25.91 -35.91
CA LYS A 624 -23.42 25.05 -36.89
C LYS A 624 -24.59 24.33 -36.25
N ILE A 625 -25.68 24.17 -36.99
CA ILE A 625 -26.86 23.40 -36.57
C ILE A 625 -27.19 22.38 -37.65
N THR A 626 -27.21 21.12 -37.28
CA THR A 626 -27.62 19.99 -38.11
C THR A 626 -28.92 19.44 -37.54
N ILE A 627 -29.92 19.17 -38.39
CA ILE A 627 -31.13 18.48 -37.97
C ILE A 627 -30.97 17.03 -38.43
N GLN A 628 -31.02 16.09 -37.49
CA GLN A 628 -30.84 14.68 -37.80
C GLN A 628 -31.92 14.22 -38.80
N GLU A 629 -31.56 13.34 -39.74
CA GLU A 629 -32.56 12.71 -40.58
C GLU A 629 -33.53 11.88 -39.75
N GLN A 630 -34.82 11.92 -40.13
CA GLN A 630 -35.85 11.13 -39.48
C GLN A 630 -35.56 9.63 -39.67
N ASN A 631 -35.50 8.88 -38.57
CA ASN A 631 -35.36 7.43 -38.60
C ASN A 631 -36.13 6.77 -37.44
N ALA A 632 -35.98 5.46 -37.26
CA ALA A 632 -36.68 4.72 -36.20
C ALA A 632 -36.29 5.17 -34.78
N THR A 633 -35.05 5.61 -34.59
CA THR A 633 -34.50 6.10 -33.31
C THR A 633 -34.89 7.55 -33.06
N PHE A 634 -34.89 8.39 -34.11
CA PHE A 634 -35.24 9.80 -34.07
C PHE A 634 -36.41 10.08 -35.01
N PRO A 635 -37.66 9.80 -34.57
CA PRO A 635 -38.83 9.87 -35.45
C PRO A 635 -39.32 11.29 -35.70
N THR A 636 -38.92 12.29 -34.91
CA THR A 636 -39.33 13.69 -35.09
C THR A 636 -38.24 14.70 -34.69
N PRO A 637 -37.09 14.74 -35.37
CA PRO A 637 -36.10 15.80 -35.18
C PRO A 637 -36.62 17.10 -35.80
N THR A 638 -36.84 18.14 -34.98
CA THR A 638 -37.39 19.43 -35.43
C THR A 638 -36.75 20.58 -34.66
N LEU A 639 -36.35 21.65 -35.33
CA LEU A 639 -36.00 22.92 -34.69
C LEU A 639 -37.09 23.95 -34.97
N MET A 640 -37.66 24.51 -33.90
CA MET A 640 -38.66 25.57 -33.94
C MET A 640 -38.05 26.86 -33.41
N ILE A 641 -38.05 27.91 -34.23
CA ILE A 641 -37.51 29.23 -33.85
C ILE A 641 -38.65 30.24 -33.84
N GLY A 642 -38.74 31.02 -32.76
CA GLY A 642 -39.68 32.12 -32.67
C GLY A 642 -39.11 33.33 -31.95
N ASN A 643 -39.99 34.30 -31.66
CA ASN A 643 -39.60 35.58 -31.07
C ASN A 643 -40.52 35.91 -29.90
N ASP A 644 -39.93 36.19 -28.73
CA ASP A 644 -40.65 36.67 -27.56
C ASP A 644 -40.97 38.17 -27.68
N ALA A 645 -42.26 38.52 -27.58
CA ALA A 645 -42.73 39.89 -27.55
C ALA A 645 -42.16 40.73 -26.38
N THR A 646 -41.64 40.06 -25.34
CA THR A 646 -41.02 40.66 -24.15
C THR A 646 -39.57 41.10 -24.38
N TYR A 647 -38.90 40.55 -25.40
CA TYR A 647 -37.53 40.91 -25.82
C TYR A 647 -37.45 41.20 -27.33
N PRO A 648 -38.14 42.24 -27.82
CA PRO A 648 -38.22 42.53 -29.26
C PRO A 648 -36.83 42.84 -29.84
N GLY A 649 -36.36 41.98 -30.76
CA GLY A 649 -35.12 42.16 -31.51
C GLY A 649 -33.93 41.29 -31.06
N ALA A 650 -34.12 40.35 -30.13
CA ALA A 650 -33.05 39.49 -29.65
C ALA A 650 -32.66 38.36 -30.63
N PHE A 651 -33.61 37.83 -31.41
CA PHE A 651 -33.37 36.82 -32.44
C PHE A 651 -33.37 37.47 -33.83
N ALA A 652 -32.19 37.67 -34.42
CA ALA A 652 -32.02 38.05 -35.83
C ALA A 652 -31.42 36.86 -36.60
N THR A 653 -32.09 36.34 -37.63
CA THR A 653 -31.57 35.18 -38.40
C THR A 653 -30.35 35.51 -39.27
N SER A 654 -29.90 36.78 -39.31
CA SER A 654 -28.62 37.17 -39.90
C SER A 654 -27.40 36.71 -39.09
N THR A 655 -27.61 36.21 -37.87
CA THR A 655 -26.54 35.76 -36.96
C THR A 655 -26.67 34.27 -36.58
N VAL A 656 -27.69 33.57 -37.07
CA VAL A 656 -27.68 32.09 -37.15
C VAL A 656 -26.93 31.73 -38.44
N PRO A 657 -25.80 31.02 -38.38
CA PRO A 657 -25.02 30.73 -39.58
C PRO A 657 -25.85 29.88 -40.55
N VAL A 658 -26.23 30.50 -41.68
CA VAL A 658 -26.94 29.84 -42.80
C VAL A 658 -25.97 28.97 -43.62
N ALA A 659 -24.66 29.15 -43.42
CA ALA A 659 -23.64 28.26 -43.96
C ALA A 659 -23.58 26.98 -43.12
N GLY A 660 -24.26 25.92 -43.56
CA GLY A 660 -24.10 24.58 -42.96
C GLY A 660 -25.37 23.86 -42.53
N ILE A 661 -26.58 24.35 -42.84
CA ILE A 661 -27.79 23.52 -42.78
C ILE A 661 -27.72 22.51 -43.94
N THR A 662 -27.06 21.38 -43.70
CA THR A 662 -27.02 20.23 -44.61
C THR A 662 -28.11 19.23 -44.18
N ASP A 663 -28.98 18.85 -45.11
CA ASP A 663 -30.21 18.05 -44.93
C ASP A 663 -31.25 18.60 -43.96
N PRO A 664 -32.12 19.53 -44.40
CA PRO A 664 -33.22 19.97 -43.57
C PRO A 664 -34.28 18.88 -43.44
N GLY A 665 -34.24 18.16 -42.32
CA GLY A 665 -35.46 17.83 -41.60
C GLY A 665 -36.29 19.11 -41.36
N ARG A 666 -37.62 18.96 -41.27
CA ARG A 666 -38.63 20.03 -41.22
C ARG A 666 -38.22 21.22 -40.32
N ILE A 667 -38.02 22.40 -40.91
CA ILE A 667 -37.80 23.68 -40.20
C ILE A 667 -39.15 24.39 -40.05
N ILE A 668 -39.53 24.77 -38.82
CA ILE A 668 -40.78 25.50 -38.52
C ILE A 668 -40.42 26.83 -37.85
N VAL A 669 -40.93 27.96 -38.35
CA VAL A 669 -40.64 29.30 -37.81
C VAL A 669 -41.94 29.98 -37.39
N GLU A 670 -42.05 30.35 -36.12
CA GLU A 670 -43.24 30.97 -35.52
C GLU A 670 -43.00 32.42 -35.13
N ASN A 671 -44.05 33.25 -35.17
CA ASN A 671 -44.01 34.63 -34.66
C ASN A 671 -45.04 34.75 -33.55
N VAL A 672 -44.62 34.76 -32.28
CA VAL A 672 -45.53 34.86 -31.13
C VAL A 672 -45.83 36.32 -30.84
N THR A 673 -46.77 36.91 -31.56
CA THR A 673 -47.36 38.20 -31.14
C THR A 673 -48.39 37.96 -30.04
N ALA A 674 -47.96 38.15 -28.78
CA ALA A 674 -48.70 38.40 -27.52
C ALA A 674 -50.07 37.72 -27.25
N PRO A 675 -50.36 37.34 -25.98
CA PRO A 675 -51.58 36.61 -25.64
C PRO A 675 -52.80 37.55 -25.62
N ASN A 676 -53.51 37.65 -26.73
CA ASN A 676 -54.90 38.09 -26.65
C ASN A 676 -55.73 36.92 -26.14
N PHE A 677 -56.13 37.02 -24.87
CA PHE A 677 -57.30 36.31 -24.34
C PHE A 677 -58.47 36.57 -25.29
N LEU A 678 -58.83 35.57 -26.11
CA LEU A 678 -60.16 35.49 -26.70
C LEU A 678 -61.02 34.65 -25.75
N PRO A 679 -61.99 35.26 -25.06
CA PRO A 679 -62.97 34.53 -24.26
C PRO A 679 -64.02 33.99 -25.23
N ASP A 680 -63.81 32.77 -25.71
CA ASP A 680 -64.86 31.81 -26.12
C ASP A 680 -64.23 30.72 -26.99
N TYR A 681 -63.60 29.73 -26.34
CA TYR A 681 -63.59 28.34 -26.81
C TYR A 681 -63.43 27.46 -25.57
N VAL A 682 -64.52 27.38 -24.80
CA VAL A 682 -64.68 26.40 -23.74
C VAL A 682 -65.21 25.11 -24.38
N ASN A 683 -64.47 24.03 -24.17
CA ASN A 683 -64.85 22.62 -24.34
C ASN A 683 -65.08 22.11 -25.78
N GLU A 684 -64.02 21.57 -26.39
CA GLU A 684 -64.10 20.24 -27.00
C GLU A 684 -62.71 19.57 -26.98
N GLU A 685 -62.69 18.36 -26.39
CA GLU A 685 -61.66 17.30 -26.47
C GLU A 685 -60.24 17.54 -25.96
N VAL A 686 -60.10 17.24 -24.67
CA VAL A 686 -59.03 16.38 -24.13
C VAL A 686 -58.91 15.10 -24.99
N THR A 687 -57.71 14.80 -25.52
CA THR A 687 -57.12 13.45 -25.86
C THR A 687 -56.38 13.28 -27.20
N ASN A 688 -56.11 14.32 -28.02
CA ASN A 688 -55.34 14.11 -29.26
C ASN A 688 -53.99 14.85 -29.30
N THR A 689 -52.94 14.09 -29.58
CA THR A 689 -51.51 14.45 -29.71
C THR A 689 -51.17 15.23 -30.99
N ASN A 690 -52.12 15.98 -31.58
CA ASN A 690 -51.91 16.71 -32.84
C ASN A 690 -52.45 18.14 -32.73
N ASN A 691 -51.61 19.07 -32.25
CA ASN A 691 -51.77 20.49 -32.54
C ASN A 691 -50.58 20.92 -33.41
N TYR A 692 -50.70 20.71 -34.72
CA TYR A 692 -49.88 21.40 -35.71
C TYR A 692 -50.40 22.83 -35.87
N ILE A 693 -49.50 23.80 -35.84
CA ILE A 693 -49.80 25.20 -36.14
C ILE A 693 -48.82 25.63 -37.25
N ASP A 694 -49.36 26.15 -38.36
CA ASP A 694 -48.71 26.16 -39.67
C ASP A 694 -48.20 27.55 -40.14
N GLY A 695 -46.98 27.61 -40.70
CA GLY A 695 -46.50 28.75 -41.52
C GLY A 695 -44.99 28.77 -41.83
N LEU A 696 -44.59 29.47 -42.90
CA LEU A 696 -43.19 29.66 -43.38
C LEU A 696 -42.94 31.15 -43.75
N VAL A 697 -41.87 31.77 -43.26
CA VAL A 697 -41.50 33.15 -43.64
C VAL A 697 -40.06 33.20 -44.18
N VAL A 698 -39.88 33.68 -45.42
CA VAL A 698 -38.59 33.84 -46.12
C VAL A 698 -38.31 35.33 -46.27
N PHE A 699 -37.32 35.93 -45.61
CA PHE A 699 -37.10 37.39 -45.67
C PHE A 699 -36.17 37.84 -46.81
N GLY A 700 -36.14 39.15 -47.10
CA GLY A 700 -35.35 39.73 -48.19
C GLY A 700 -33.85 39.50 -48.07
N GLY A 701 -33.26 38.95 -49.13
CA GLY A 701 -31.84 38.58 -49.21
C GLY A 701 -31.54 37.11 -48.86
N ALA A 702 -32.52 36.32 -48.41
CA ALA A 702 -32.36 34.89 -48.15
C ALA A 702 -32.73 34.04 -49.39
N GLU A 703 -32.06 32.89 -49.55
CA GLU A 703 -32.40 31.84 -50.52
C GLU A 703 -32.65 30.53 -49.75
N LEU A 704 -33.87 29.99 -49.83
CA LEU A 704 -34.25 28.70 -49.26
C LEU A 704 -34.59 27.75 -50.40
N THR A 705 -33.93 26.59 -50.49
CA THR A 705 -34.20 25.59 -51.54
C THR A 705 -34.66 24.28 -50.92
N ALA A 706 -35.89 23.86 -51.25
CA ALA A 706 -36.42 22.54 -50.92
C ALA A 706 -36.22 21.60 -52.11
N SER A 707 -35.60 20.43 -51.87
CA SER A 707 -35.13 19.51 -52.92
C SER A 707 -36.25 18.77 -53.65
N GLU A 708 -37.35 18.41 -52.98
CA GLU A 708 -38.37 17.53 -53.61
C GLU A 708 -39.81 18.04 -53.49
N SER A 709 -40.21 18.63 -52.36
CA SER A 709 -41.50 19.31 -52.21
C SER A 709 -41.53 20.18 -50.96
N LEU A 710 -42.32 21.26 -50.99
CA LEU A 710 -42.68 22.05 -49.81
C LEU A 710 -44.19 21.87 -49.58
N ILE A 711 -44.57 21.13 -48.54
CA ILE A 711 -45.96 21.03 -48.09
C ILE A 711 -46.13 22.03 -46.95
N ASN A 712 -46.89 23.09 -47.19
CA ASN A 712 -47.19 24.12 -46.21
C ASN A 712 -48.72 24.24 -46.07
N ASP A 713 -49.22 23.90 -44.89
CA ASP A 713 -50.64 23.99 -44.53
C ASP A 713 -50.99 25.31 -43.81
N GLY A 714 -50.10 26.31 -43.88
CA GLY A 714 -50.21 27.62 -43.22
C GLY A 714 -49.94 28.83 -44.12
N CYS A 715 -49.60 29.99 -43.54
CA CYS A 715 -49.25 31.19 -44.32
C CYS A 715 -47.78 31.16 -44.76
N VAL A 716 -47.51 31.32 -46.06
CA VAL A 716 -46.17 31.60 -46.60
C VAL A 716 -45.98 33.09 -46.82
N ASN A 717 -44.93 33.68 -46.24
CA ASN A 717 -44.59 35.09 -46.44
C ASN A 717 -43.17 35.22 -47.00
N VAL A 718 -43.02 35.53 -48.29
CA VAL A 718 -41.72 35.56 -49.00
C VAL A 718 -41.31 36.99 -49.36
N GLY A 719 -40.39 37.54 -48.59
CA GLY A 719 -39.55 38.69 -48.92
C GLY A 719 -38.24 38.38 -49.65
N GLY A 720 -37.78 37.10 -49.71
CA GLY A 720 -36.55 36.64 -50.39
C GLY A 720 -36.78 35.68 -51.58
N THR A 721 -35.90 34.69 -51.79
CA THR A 721 -36.03 33.64 -52.84
C THR A 721 -36.33 32.28 -52.22
N LEU A 722 -37.39 31.62 -52.70
CA LEU A 722 -37.81 30.26 -52.32
C LEU A 722 -37.75 29.36 -53.57
N GLY A 723 -36.82 28.40 -53.59
CA GLY A 723 -36.69 27.38 -54.62
C GLY A 723 -37.40 26.08 -54.21
N ILE A 724 -38.23 25.53 -55.08
CA ILE A 724 -38.93 24.26 -54.87
C ILE A 724 -38.71 23.38 -56.09
N GLY A 725 -38.05 22.23 -55.89
CA GLY A 725 -37.71 21.26 -56.93
C GLY A 725 -36.54 21.72 -57.81
N GLN A 726 -35.42 21.01 -57.70
CA GLN A 726 -34.41 20.93 -58.76
C GLN A 726 -34.28 19.51 -59.25
#